data_AF-A0A8K0RGN7-F1
#
_entry.id   AF-A0A8K0RGN7-F1
#
_cell.length_a   1.000
_cell.length_b   1.000
_cell.length_c   1.000
_cell.angle_alpha   90.00
_cell.angle_beta   90.00
_cell.angle_gamma   90.00
#
_symmetry.space_group_name_H-M   'P 1'
#
loop_
_entity.id
_entity.type
_entity.pdbx_description
1 polymer ?
#
loop_
_entity_poly.entity_id
_entity_poly.type
_entity_poly.pdbx_seq_one_letter_code
_entity_poly.pdbx_strand_id
1 'polypeptide(L)'
;MDQTAGPPRPTLEQLRHVANHFPIIDNHAHNLILPKHSDSIPFETITTEAQGRALRDTFKSLSHLRAAKQLRQLYECGEDADWEDILEQRTEWLRSNPQHLHRKCFEGVHAVLIDDGLADPQRVYPYDSHDEYFQAPSKRIVRIETVAERLIKRILRDAKEDDLAKTKFLPDTWVDFMDGFEREIQEAVKDPEVVGFKTVICYRTGLDIEPDYEEAARAVGHPFERFVKACIRKRTYRIEKKALNDYLVLRTLEILSDDLPHSDSLSKPLQLHTGLGDNDIDLRKANPAYLQQVIESYPNVPFVLLHSAYPYTQEAGYLATVYRHVYLDIGEVFPMVSRDGQESVLRQALELVPGSKLLYSSDGHWFPETFYLANLQFREVWLELLLEYIQKGDLTIFQAIAMTKDILFNNSNVLYDLRYQATFDETIQEATKQLTYNTKPGLESPHPSPGMPPIPPAGSTSQPATAGPVDPRSGSPYGTVPPAFPPPPTAPHVYEIQLFEEFIKKNPDVRFIYVEWLDYMATVRSRILPIKEFTRMIRDGDRIGISQGNTGTLQNDGLTPLVNTTGQIYIEPDLRSLRRTHNKDPLPSATVLSYWRSESGAPLPNCPRNALETLINNLQYAHATTLLIGFEIEATFLSRSTAPKNPFSSNTSSTPDTDPFTPLTNTHAWGTLTPEQWLQLPFFSEILLALDAMGIEIQQFHAESGPGQYEFILPPQPPLLAIDTLIQARQVIAQIASLHDLRATLHPKPFGPKGAGNAAHVHISLHPPDRDMQFFVGGVLAHLPALCAFTLPAKESYERVVDDAWTGGTWLAWGTQNREVPLRRIKSGRWELRALDGIANPYLALAAVIAAGLVGLQSGVNEFAELDLPVNPATLDDEGRRRYGIVKKMPARLEEAVQDLKGDGVLIEALGHEVVGTWIVMKESEQRMLREMGEAERRVWLIERY
;
A
#
# COMPACT_ATOMS: atom_id res chain seq x y z
N MET A 1 4.96 17.45 -59.99
CA MET A 1 4.64 16.14 -59.36
C MET A 1 4.91 16.33 -57.89
N ASP A 2 3.93 16.89 -57.17
CA ASP A 2 4.07 17.15 -55.74
C ASP A 2 3.73 15.88 -54.97
N GLN A 3 4.64 15.52 -54.08
CA GLN A 3 4.57 14.33 -53.25
C GLN A 3 3.38 14.44 -52.28
N THR A 4 2.62 13.37 -52.22
CA THR A 4 1.45 13.13 -51.38
C THR A 4 1.70 13.50 -49.92
N ALA A 5 0.94 14.48 -49.41
CA ALA A 5 0.85 14.76 -47.98
C ALA A 5 0.35 13.50 -47.25
N GLY A 6 1.10 13.05 -46.24
CA GLY A 6 0.68 11.94 -45.37
C GLY A 6 -0.63 12.27 -44.62
N PRO A 7 -1.32 11.26 -44.06
CA PRO A 7 -2.55 11.48 -43.32
C PRO A 7 -2.32 12.47 -42.15
N PRO A 8 -3.32 13.32 -41.83
CA PRO A 8 -3.21 14.30 -40.75
C PRO A 8 -2.88 13.62 -39.42
N ARG A 9 -2.01 14.25 -38.60
CA ARG A 9 -1.64 13.71 -37.29
C ARG A 9 -2.86 13.73 -36.35
N PRO A 10 -3.07 12.66 -35.56
CA PRO A 10 -4.22 12.60 -34.65
C PRO A 10 -4.14 13.64 -33.54
N THR A 11 -5.29 14.19 -33.15
CA THR A 11 -5.42 15.26 -32.14
C THR A 11 -5.95 14.74 -30.79
N LEU A 12 -5.75 15.52 -29.71
CA LEU A 12 -6.34 15.21 -28.41
C LEU A 12 -7.87 15.20 -28.45
N GLU A 13 -8.48 16.01 -29.30
CA GLU A 13 -9.93 16.02 -29.48
C GLU A 13 -10.41 14.71 -30.12
N GLN A 14 -9.64 14.15 -31.06
CA GLN A 14 -9.96 12.84 -31.64
C GLN A 14 -9.85 11.73 -30.60
N LEU A 15 -8.86 11.78 -29.71
CA LEU A 15 -8.78 10.83 -28.58
C LEU A 15 -10.01 10.93 -27.67
N ARG A 16 -10.44 12.15 -27.31
CA ARG A 16 -11.65 12.34 -26.50
C ARG A 16 -12.90 11.79 -27.20
N HIS A 17 -13.04 12.05 -28.49
CA HIS A 17 -14.15 11.54 -29.30
C HIS A 17 -14.17 10.01 -29.33
N VAL A 18 -13.02 9.37 -29.58
CA VAL A 18 -12.90 7.90 -29.58
C VAL A 18 -13.18 7.32 -28.19
N ALA A 19 -12.55 7.85 -27.14
CA ALA A 19 -12.73 7.34 -25.78
C ALA A 19 -14.19 7.43 -25.29
N ASN A 20 -14.93 8.47 -25.69
CA ASN A 20 -16.31 8.66 -25.24
C ASN A 20 -17.35 7.94 -26.10
N HIS A 21 -17.08 7.73 -27.39
CA HIS A 21 -18.13 7.32 -28.35
C HIS A 21 -17.79 6.08 -29.17
N PHE A 22 -16.57 5.54 -29.10
CA PHE A 22 -16.24 4.34 -29.85
C PHE A 22 -17.07 3.14 -29.34
N PRO A 23 -17.65 2.32 -30.24
CA PRO A 23 -18.50 1.20 -29.85
C PRO A 23 -17.78 0.21 -28.94
N ILE A 24 -18.51 -0.36 -27.97
CA ILE A 24 -17.94 -1.29 -26.98
C ILE A 24 -18.52 -2.71 -27.14
N ILE A 25 -17.65 -3.71 -27.09
CA ILE A 25 -18.04 -5.12 -26.90
C ILE A 25 -17.81 -5.43 -25.43
N ASP A 26 -18.92 -5.60 -24.70
CA ASP A 26 -18.90 -6.01 -23.31
C ASP A 26 -18.66 -7.53 -23.24
N ASN A 27 -17.45 -7.95 -22.87
CA ASN A 27 -17.06 -9.35 -22.97
C ASN A 27 -17.61 -10.23 -21.82
N HIS A 28 -18.22 -9.63 -20.79
CA HIS A 28 -18.81 -10.37 -19.68
C HIS A 28 -19.93 -9.57 -19.00
N ALA A 29 -21.14 -10.11 -19.06
CA ALA A 29 -22.26 -9.60 -18.28
C ALA A 29 -23.28 -10.72 -18.01
N HIS A 30 -24.40 -10.35 -17.40
CA HIS A 30 -25.47 -11.26 -17.03
C HIS A 30 -26.85 -10.74 -17.44
N ASN A 31 -27.83 -11.62 -17.43
CA ASN A 31 -29.20 -11.30 -17.81
C ASN A 31 -29.84 -10.28 -16.87
N LEU A 32 -30.72 -9.43 -17.44
CA LEU A 32 -31.59 -8.57 -16.64
C LEU A 32 -32.68 -9.37 -15.94
N ILE A 33 -33.06 -8.93 -14.74
CA ILE A 33 -34.15 -9.53 -13.99
C ILE A 33 -35.50 -9.17 -14.61
N LEU A 34 -36.44 -10.13 -14.63
CA LEU A 34 -37.79 -9.86 -15.07
C LEU A 34 -38.48 -8.90 -14.09
N PRO A 35 -39.32 -7.95 -14.55
CA PRO A 35 -39.97 -6.96 -13.70
C PRO A 35 -40.74 -7.56 -12.52
N LYS A 36 -41.42 -8.71 -12.72
CA LYS A 36 -42.13 -9.43 -11.64
C LYS A 36 -41.23 -9.95 -10.50
N HIS A 37 -39.92 -9.89 -10.65
CA HIS A 37 -38.93 -10.36 -9.69
C HIS A 37 -37.95 -9.26 -9.26
N SER A 38 -38.06 -8.03 -9.77
CA SER A 38 -37.12 -6.94 -9.45
C SER A 38 -37.03 -6.68 -7.94
N ASP A 39 -38.15 -6.71 -7.23
CA ASP A 39 -38.22 -6.40 -5.79
C ASP A 39 -37.53 -7.45 -4.91
N SER A 40 -37.11 -8.58 -5.49
CA SER A 40 -36.35 -9.60 -4.77
C SER A 40 -34.85 -9.30 -4.66
N ILE A 41 -34.36 -8.28 -5.38
CA ILE A 41 -32.97 -7.84 -5.37
C ILE A 41 -32.94 -6.35 -4.97
N PRO A 42 -32.28 -5.98 -3.87
CA PRO A 42 -32.11 -4.57 -3.50
C PRO A 42 -31.38 -3.81 -4.61
N PHE A 43 -31.84 -2.60 -4.95
CA PHE A 43 -31.24 -1.84 -6.04
C PHE A 43 -29.83 -1.36 -5.72
N GLU A 44 -29.47 -1.23 -4.44
CA GLU A 44 -28.17 -0.75 -3.99
C GLU A 44 -27.01 -1.69 -4.37
N THR A 45 -27.31 -2.96 -4.70
CA THR A 45 -26.29 -3.94 -5.11
C THR A 45 -25.60 -3.58 -6.42
N ILE A 46 -26.11 -2.63 -7.19
CA ILE A 46 -25.44 -2.13 -8.41
C ILE A 46 -24.06 -1.51 -8.15
N THR A 47 -23.69 -1.27 -6.89
CA THR A 47 -22.43 -0.65 -6.45
C THR A 47 -21.73 -1.42 -5.33
N THR A 48 -22.25 -2.60 -4.97
CA THR A 48 -21.66 -3.43 -3.93
C THR A 48 -22.08 -4.89 -4.02
N GLU A 49 -21.17 -5.77 -3.59
CA GLU A 49 -21.44 -7.18 -3.34
C GLU A 49 -21.88 -7.44 -1.88
N ALA A 50 -22.10 -6.39 -1.09
CA ALA A 50 -22.56 -6.50 0.28
C ALA A 50 -24.00 -7.03 0.35
N GLN A 51 -24.24 -8.01 1.21
CA GLN A 51 -25.57 -8.57 1.44
C GLN A 51 -26.06 -8.33 2.88
N GLY A 52 -27.38 -8.46 3.08
CA GLY A 52 -28.00 -8.42 4.41
C GLY A 52 -27.78 -7.09 5.13
N ARG A 53 -27.30 -7.13 6.38
CA ARG A 53 -27.10 -5.90 7.18
C ARG A 53 -25.99 -5.01 6.66
N ALA A 54 -24.97 -5.57 5.99
CA ALA A 54 -23.83 -4.82 5.47
C ALA A 54 -24.23 -3.87 4.33
N LEU A 55 -25.29 -4.20 3.57
CA LEU A 55 -25.83 -3.35 2.51
C LEU A 55 -26.24 -1.95 3.00
N ARG A 56 -26.59 -1.81 4.28
CA ARG A 56 -26.93 -0.49 4.87
C ARG A 56 -25.76 0.46 4.95
N ASP A 57 -24.54 -0.06 5.00
CA ASP A 57 -23.33 0.76 5.08
C ASP A 57 -22.88 1.24 3.68
N THR A 58 -23.38 0.61 2.60
CA THR A 58 -23.08 0.97 1.21
C THR A 58 -23.43 2.41 0.87
N PHE A 59 -24.48 2.97 1.45
CA PHE A 59 -24.85 4.38 1.27
C PHE A 59 -23.76 5.39 1.68
N LYS A 60 -22.77 4.93 2.45
CA LYS A 60 -21.62 5.75 2.89
C LYS A 60 -20.34 5.43 2.14
N SER A 61 -20.35 4.50 1.18
CA SER A 61 -19.17 4.18 0.37
C SER A 61 -18.97 5.23 -0.73
N LEU A 62 -17.71 5.47 -1.09
CA LEU A 62 -17.39 6.40 -2.18
C LEU A 62 -17.92 5.90 -3.53
N SER A 63 -17.95 4.58 -3.76
CA SER A 63 -18.52 3.97 -4.97
C SER A 63 -20.00 4.32 -5.11
N HIS A 64 -20.78 4.12 -4.04
CA HIS A 64 -22.21 4.38 -4.05
C HIS A 64 -22.52 5.88 -4.16
N LEU A 65 -21.81 6.74 -3.42
CA LEU A 65 -22.01 8.18 -3.49
C LEU A 65 -21.72 8.75 -4.89
N ARG A 66 -20.69 8.23 -5.58
CA ARG A 66 -20.41 8.60 -6.98
C ARG A 66 -21.50 8.11 -7.92
N ALA A 67 -21.91 6.85 -7.77
CA ALA A 67 -22.98 6.27 -8.59
C ALA A 67 -24.30 7.01 -8.43
N ALA A 68 -24.72 7.34 -7.20
CA ALA A 68 -25.91 8.14 -6.94
C ALA A 68 -25.86 9.48 -7.68
N LYS A 69 -24.71 10.18 -7.65
CA LYS A 69 -24.51 11.43 -8.40
C LYS A 69 -24.73 11.24 -9.91
N GLN A 70 -24.20 10.16 -10.49
CA GLN A 70 -24.32 9.87 -11.93
C GLN A 70 -25.73 9.38 -12.31
N LEU A 71 -26.40 8.66 -11.42
CA LEU A 71 -27.79 8.24 -11.61
C LEU A 71 -28.74 9.43 -11.60
N ARG A 72 -28.49 10.49 -10.81
CA ARG A 72 -29.27 11.74 -10.92
C ARG A 72 -29.21 12.35 -12.32
N GLN A 73 -28.07 12.24 -12.99
CA GLN A 73 -27.92 12.72 -14.37
C GLN A 73 -28.67 11.80 -15.35
N LEU A 74 -28.58 10.47 -15.17
CA LEU A 74 -29.33 9.51 -15.98
C LEU A 74 -30.84 9.76 -15.90
N TYR A 75 -31.35 9.99 -14.69
CA TYR A 75 -32.77 10.16 -14.39
C TYR A 75 -33.27 11.62 -14.50
N GLU A 76 -32.40 12.55 -14.90
CA GLU A 76 -32.73 13.97 -15.03
C GLU A 76 -33.29 14.61 -13.74
N CYS A 77 -32.81 14.14 -12.58
CA CYS A 77 -33.16 14.66 -11.26
C CYS A 77 -32.46 16.00 -10.98
N GLY A 78 -33.00 16.79 -10.04
CA GLY A 78 -32.36 18.04 -9.59
C GLY A 78 -31.01 17.82 -8.88
N GLU A 79 -30.17 18.85 -8.82
CA GLU A 79 -28.82 18.75 -8.22
C GLU A 79 -28.83 18.41 -6.72
N ASP A 80 -29.91 18.72 -6.01
CA ASP A 80 -30.12 18.43 -4.59
C ASP A 80 -30.89 17.13 -4.34
N ALA A 81 -31.26 16.38 -5.40
CA ALA A 81 -32.02 15.14 -5.26
C ALA A 81 -31.23 14.09 -4.46
N ASP A 82 -31.91 13.38 -3.56
CA ASP A 82 -31.34 12.31 -2.74
C ASP A 82 -31.62 10.92 -3.35
N TRP A 83 -31.29 9.85 -2.62
CA TRP A 83 -31.49 8.48 -3.11
C TRP A 83 -32.96 8.10 -3.27
N GLU A 84 -33.85 8.61 -2.40
CA GLU A 84 -35.28 8.34 -2.48
C GLU A 84 -35.87 8.99 -3.73
N ASP A 85 -35.45 10.20 -4.07
CA ASP A 85 -35.84 10.89 -5.31
C ASP A 85 -35.41 10.08 -6.56
N ILE A 86 -34.19 9.52 -6.56
CA ILE A 86 -33.69 8.66 -7.65
C ILE A 86 -34.55 7.41 -7.78
N LEU A 87 -34.89 6.76 -6.67
CA LEU A 87 -35.72 5.55 -6.66
C LEU A 87 -37.15 5.84 -7.13
N GLU A 88 -37.74 6.98 -6.75
CA GLU A 88 -39.05 7.40 -7.21
C GLU A 88 -39.04 7.63 -8.73
N GLN A 89 -38.06 8.38 -9.22
CA GLN A 89 -37.92 8.66 -10.65
C GLN A 89 -37.66 7.38 -11.47
N ARG A 90 -36.82 6.48 -10.95
CA ARG A 90 -36.61 5.15 -11.52
C ARG A 90 -37.92 4.35 -11.61
N THR A 91 -38.70 4.34 -10.53
CA THR A 91 -39.98 3.64 -10.47
C THR A 91 -40.95 4.20 -11.52
N GLU A 92 -40.97 5.53 -11.68
CA GLU A 92 -41.79 6.17 -12.70
C GLU A 92 -41.34 5.83 -14.13
N TRP A 93 -40.03 5.77 -14.41
CA TRP A 93 -39.51 5.37 -15.72
C TRP A 93 -39.80 3.91 -16.03
N LEU A 94 -39.65 3.00 -15.06
CA LEU A 94 -40.02 1.59 -15.23
C LEU A 94 -41.51 1.41 -15.50
N ARG A 95 -42.36 2.27 -14.92
CA ARG A 95 -43.82 2.24 -15.12
C ARG A 95 -44.26 2.85 -16.45
N SER A 96 -43.66 3.97 -16.85
CA SER A 96 -44.11 4.78 -17.97
C SER A 96 -43.38 4.49 -19.29
N ASN A 97 -42.08 4.16 -19.24
CA ASN A 97 -41.24 4.00 -20.42
C ASN A 97 -39.96 3.15 -20.16
N PRO A 98 -40.10 1.85 -19.83
CA PRO A 98 -38.95 0.99 -19.52
C PRO A 98 -37.98 0.82 -20.70
N GLN A 99 -38.47 0.88 -21.95
CA GLN A 99 -37.60 0.81 -23.13
C GLN A 99 -36.68 2.04 -23.24
N HIS A 100 -37.11 3.21 -22.77
CA HIS A 100 -36.27 4.39 -22.76
C HIS A 100 -35.09 4.24 -21.80
N LEU A 101 -35.34 3.72 -20.59
CA LEU A 101 -34.28 3.43 -19.61
C LEU A 101 -33.25 2.46 -20.21
N HIS A 102 -33.69 1.36 -20.81
CA HIS A 102 -32.79 0.39 -21.43
C HIS A 102 -31.94 1.02 -22.54
N ARG A 103 -32.55 1.79 -23.45
CA ARG A 103 -31.81 2.49 -24.52
C ARG A 103 -30.75 3.44 -23.99
N LYS A 104 -31.06 4.16 -22.90
CA LYS A 104 -30.11 5.06 -22.25
C LYS A 104 -28.96 4.29 -21.61
N CYS A 105 -29.26 3.21 -20.90
CA CYS A 105 -28.24 2.43 -20.21
C CYS A 105 -27.30 1.67 -21.15
N PHE A 106 -27.80 1.26 -22.31
CA PHE A 106 -27.03 0.51 -23.32
C PHE A 106 -26.42 1.40 -24.41
N GLU A 107 -26.46 2.72 -24.27
CA GLU A 107 -25.90 3.64 -25.26
C GLU A 107 -24.40 3.37 -25.49
N GLY A 108 -24.01 3.25 -26.76
CA GLY A 108 -22.64 2.96 -27.18
C GLY A 108 -22.21 1.49 -27.10
N VAL A 109 -23.06 0.59 -26.56
CA VAL A 109 -22.81 -0.86 -26.55
C VAL A 109 -23.12 -1.47 -27.91
N HIS A 110 -22.13 -2.17 -28.47
CA HIS A 110 -22.24 -2.82 -29.77
C HIS A 110 -22.80 -4.24 -29.66
N ALA A 111 -22.31 -5.01 -28.69
CA ALA A 111 -22.76 -6.35 -28.35
C ALA A 111 -22.33 -6.70 -26.92
N VAL A 112 -23.00 -7.69 -26.32
CA VAL A 112 -22.72 -8.20 -24.97
C VAL A 112 -22.54 -9.72 -25.00
N LEU A 113 -21.52 -10.23 -24.31
CA LEU A 113 -21.35 -11.67 -24.09
C LEU A 113 -21.89 -12.03 -22.70
N ILE A 114 -22.96 -12.82 -22.67
CA ILE A 114 -23.78 -13.03 -21.47
C ILE A 114 -23.49 -14.40 -20.88
N ASP A 115 -23.04 -14.43 -19.62
CA ASP A 115 -23.13 -15.61 -18.78
C ASP A 115 -24.59 -15.81 -18.34
N ASP A 116 -25.24 -16.75 -19.03
CA ASP A 116 -26.65 -17.11 -18.88
C ASP A 116 -26.93 -18.11 -17.75
N GLY A 117 -25.90 -18.38 -16.92
CA GLY A 117 -25.93 -19.35 -15.85
C GLY A 117 -26.14 -18.78 -14.45
N LEU A 118 -26.09 -17.45 -14.26
CA LEU A 118 -26.18 -16.82 -12.93
C LEU A 118 -27.55 -17.00 -12.25
N ALA A 119 -28.63 -16.93 -13.03
CA ALA A 119 -29.99 -16.88 -12.50
C ALA A 119 -30.86 -18.08 -12.91
N ASP A 120 -31.98 -18.26 -12.22
CA ASP A 120 -33.05 -19.12 -12.72
C ASP A 120 -33.59 -18.55 -14.04
N PRO A 121 -33.60 -19.31 -15.16
CA PRO A 121 -34.12 -18.85 -16.44
C PRO A 121 -35.57 -18.36 -16.40
N GLN A 122 -36.34 -18.72 -15.37
CA GLN A 122 -37.71 -18.24 -15.18
C GLN A 122 -37.80 -16.84 -14.55
N ARG A 123 -36.67 -16.33 -14.01
CA ARG A 123 -36.57 -15.06 -13.29
C ARG A 123 -35.91 -13.94 -14.08
N VAL A 124 -35.20 -14.26 -15.15
CA VAL A 124 -34.46 -13.30 -15.97
C VAL A 124 -34.92 -13.32 -17.42
N TYR A 125 -34.59 -12.28 -18.17
CA TYR A 125 -34.76 -12.27 -19.62
C TYR A 125 -33.78 -13.26 -20.28
N PRO A 126 -34.16 -13.93 -21.38
CA PRO A 126 -33.22 -14.65 -22.24
C PRO A 126 -32.04 -13.76 -22.71
N TYR A 127 -30.89 -14.37 -23.00
CA TYR A 127 -29.67 -13.63 -23.33
C TYR A 127 -29.82 -12.72 -24.58
N ASP A 128 -30.60 -13.15 -25.57
CA ASP A 128 -30.87 -12.46 -26.83
C ASP A 128 -31.97 -11.39 -26.71
N SER A 129 -32.64 -11.29 -25.57
CA SER A 129 -33.76 -10.35 -25.39
C SER A 129 -33.34 -8.89 -25.40
N HIS A 130 -32.04 -8.61 -25.25
CA HIS A 130 -31.47 -7.26 -25.24
C HIS A 130 -30.92 -6.83 -26.61
N ASP A 131 -30.93 -7.71 -27.62
CA ASP A 131 -30.39 -7.44 -28.96
C ASP A 131 -31.06 -6.24 -29.64
N GLU A 132 -32.30 -5.90 -29.27
CA GLU A 132 -33.00 -4.72 -29.78
C GLU A 132 -32.33 -3.38 -29.41
N TYR A 133 -31.44 -3.38 -28.42
CA TYR A 133 -30.68 -2.21 -27.96
C TYR A 133 -29.26 -2.17 -28.53
N PHE A 134 -28.82 -3.22 -29.22
CA PHE A 134 -27.44 -3.40 -29.69
C PHE A 134 -27.33 -3.35 -31.22
N GLN A 135 -26.11 -3.19 -31.72
CA GLN A 135 -25.84 -3.16 -33.17
C GLN A 135 -25.53 -4.55 -33.74
N ALA A 136 -25.12 -5.48 -32.89
CA ALA A 136 -24.83 -6.86 -33.22
C ALA A 136 -25.41 -7.79 -32.14
N PRO A 137 -25.73 -9.05 -32.48
CA PRO A 137 -26.38 -9.97 -31.56
C PRO A 137 -25.48 -10.30 -30.36
N SER A 138 -26.09 -10.45 -29.19
CA SER A 138 -25.43 -10.99 -28.00
C SER A 138 -25.04 -12.45 -28.20
N LYS A 139 -23.98 -12.87 -27.48
CA LYS A 139 -23.49 -14.25 -27.48
C LYS A 139 -23.47 -14.81 -26.07
N ARG A 140 -23.39 -16.14 -25.97
CA ARG A 140 -23.49 -16.86 -24.71
C ARG A 140 -22.10 -17.23 -24.18
N ILE A 141 -21.94 -17.09 -22.88
CA ILE A 141 -20.87 -17.69 -22.08
C ILE A 141 -21.51 -18.76 -21.20
N VAL A 142 -21.03 -20.01 -21.29
CA VAL A 142 -21.63 -21.12 -20.54
C VAL A 142 -20.95 -21.29 -19.19
N ARG A 143 -21.69 -21.08 -18.10
CA ARG A 143 -21.22 -21.36 -16.73
C ARG A 143 -21.26 -22.86 -16.41
N ILE A 144 -20.08 -23.46 -16.26
CA ILE A 144 -19.94 -24.93 -16.14
C ILE A 144 -20.57 -25.48 -14.85
N GLU A 145 -20.53 -24.74 -13.75
CA GLU A 145 -21.13 -25.16 -12.50
C GLU A 145 -22.65 -25.22 -12.63
N THR A 146 -23.27 -24.29 -13.35
CA THR A 146 -24.72 -24.29 -13.57
C THR A 146 -25.15 -25.47 -14.45
N VAL A 147 -24.36 -25.85 -15.46
CA VAL A 147 -24.57 -27.07 -16.26
C VAL A 147 -24.58 -28.29 -15.33
N ALA A 148 -23.54 -28.45 -14.52
CA ALA A 148 -23.39 -29.57 -13.61
C ALA A 148 -24.51 -29.60 -12.52
N GLU A 149 -24.85 -28.46 -11.92
CA GLU A 149 -25.92 -28.33 -10.92
C GLU A 149 -27.31 -28.68 -11.49
N ARG A 150 -27.61 -28.24 -12.73
CA ARG A 150 -28.87 -28.59 -13.42
C ARG A 150 -28.94 -30.07 -13.77
N LEU A 151 -27.82 -30.65 -14.21
CA LEU A 151 -27.74 -32.05 -14.58
C LEU A 151 -27.94 -32.96 -13.37
N ILE A 152 -27.22 -32.72 -12.27
CA ILE A 152 -27.36 -33.56 -11.07
C ILE A 152 -28.76 -33.42 -10.45
N LYS A 153 -29.37 -32.23 -10.51
CA LYS A 153 -30.77 -32.03 -10.11
C LYS A 153 -31.74 -32.86 -10.95
N ARG A 154 -31.49 -32.99 -12.26
CA ARG A 154 -32.30 -33.81 -13.18
C ARG A 154 -32.15 -35.30 -12.87
N ILE A 155 -30.91 -35.77 -12.70
CA ILE A 155 -30.57 -37.18 -12.40
C ILE A 155 -31.19 -37.60 -11.06
N LEU A 156 -31.07 -36.76 -10.03
CA LEU A 156 -31.51 -37.07 -8.66
C LEU A 156 -32.95 -36.65 -8.35
N ARG A 157 -33.74 -36.21 -9.34
CA ARG A 157 -35.09 -35.66 -9.12
C ARG A 157 -35.98 -36.62 -8.33
N ASP A 158 -35.99 -37.89 -8.74
CA ASP A 158 -36.87 -38.92 -8.20
C ASP A 158 -36.16 -39.86 -7.21
N ALA A 159 -34.87 -39.61 -6.92
CA ALA A 159 -34.05 -40.41 -6.01
C ALA A 159 -34.46 -40.24 -4.54
N LYS A 160 -34.42 -41.35 -3.79
CA LYS A 160 -34.78 -41.47 -2.37
C LYS A 160 -33.61 -41.99 -1.55
N GLU A 161 -33.69 -41.86 -0.23
CA GLU A 161 -32.61 -42.30 0.67
C GLU A 161 -32.38 -43.84 0.59
N ASP A 162 -33.42 -44.62 0.35
CA ASP A 162 -33.32 -46.08 0.13
C ASP A 162 -32.47 -46.44 -1.11
N ASP A 163 -32.38 -45.55 -2.10
CA ASP A 163 -31.56 -45.79 -3.30
C ASP A 163 -30.06 -45.80 -2.97
N LEU A 164 -29.64 -45.08 -1.92
CA LEU A 164 -28.24 -45.06 -1.47
C LEU A 164 -27.74 -46.42 -0.96
N ALA A 165 -28.65 -47.33 -0.60
CA ALA A 165 -28.30 -48.69 -0.17
C ALA A 165 -28.04 -49.64 -1.36
N LYS A 166 -28.39 -49.25 -2.60
CA LYS A 166 -28.18 -50.07 -3.80
C LYS A 166 -26.74 -49.96 -4.26
N THR A 167 -26.04 -51.09 -4.39
CA THR A 167 -24.60 -51.17 -4.71
C THR A 167 -24.20 -50.42 -5.98
N LYS A 168 -25.07 -50.36 -6.99
CA LYS A 168 -24.79 -49.69 -8.27
C LYS A 168 -25.23 -48.22 -8.34
N PHE A 169 -26.01 -47.73 -7.37
CA PHE A 169 -26.62 -46.41 -7.50
C PHE A 169 -25.58 -45.27 -7.63
N LEU A 170 -24.55 -45.25 -6.78
CA LEU A 170 -23.51 -44.21 -6.82
C LEU A 170 -22.62 -44.32 -8.07
N PRO A 171 -22.12 -45.50 -8.47
CA PRO A 171 -21.40 -45.66 -9.75
C PRO A 171 -22.24 -45.28 -10.97
N ASP A 172 -23.50 -45.73 -11.06
CA ASP A 172 -24.38 -45.42 -12.19
C ASP A 172 -24.68 -43.90 -12.22
N THR A 173 -24.90 -43.27 -11.07
CA THR A 173 -25.07 -41.80 -10.97
C THR A 173 -23.83 -41.04 -11.44
N TRP A 174 -22.62 -41.54 -11.14
CA TRP A 174 -21.37 -40.93 -11.61
C TRP A 174 -21.26 -40.99 -13.13
N VAL A 175 -21.52 -42.17 -13.73
CA VAL A 175 -21.49 -42.36 -15.19
C VAL A 175 -22.52 -41.45 -15.86
N ASP A 176 -23.77 -41.48 -15.42
CA ASP A 176 -24.84 -40.65 -15.99
C ASP A 176 -24.53 -39.14 -15.87
N PHE A 177 -23.92 -38.73 -14.76
CA PHE A 177 -23.52 -37.35 -14.52
C PHE A 177 -22.36 -36.93 -15.43
N MET A 178 -21.30 -37.72 -15.53
CA MET A 178 -20.16 -37.36 -16.37
C MET A 178 -20.49 -37.43 -17.85
N ASP A 179 -21.16 -38.49 -18.31
CA ASP A 179 -21.62 -38.61 -19.70
C ASP A 179 -22.56 -37.45 -20.08
N GLY A 180 -23.41 -37.02 -19.14
CA GLY A 180 -24.27 -35.87 -19.34
C GLY A 180 -23.52 -34.54 -19.38
N PHE A 181 -22.55 -34.34 -18.48
CA PHE A 181 -21.77 -33.12 -18.39
C PHE A 181 -20.89 -32.96 -19.63
N GLU A 182 -20.13 -33.98 -20.00
CA GLU A 182 -19.28 -33.96 -21.20
C GLU A 182 -20.08 -33.69 -22.46
N ARG A 183 -21.26 -34.32 -22.61
CA ARG A 183 -22.14 -34.08 -23.74
C ARG A 183 -22.63 -32.63 -23.80
N GLU A 184 -23.12 -32.07 -22.68
CA GLU A 184 -23.62 -30.67 -22.67
C GLU A 184 -22.48 -29.67 -22.95
N ILE A 185 -21.25 -29.92 -22.46
CA ILE A 185 -20.07 -29.08 -22.79
C ILE A 185 -19.69 -29.23 -24.27
N GLN A 186 -19.61 -30.45 -24.82
CA GLN A 186 -19.29 -30.68 -26.23
C GLN A 186 -20.33 -30.09 -27.19
N GLU A 187 -21.61 -30.15 -26.83
CA GLU A 187 -22.69 -29.48 -27.57
C GLU A 187 -22.51 -27.96 -27.56
N ALA A 188 -22.19 -27.37 -26.40
CA ALA A 188 -21.89 -25.94 -26.28
C ALA A 188 -20.62 -25.51 -27.05
N VAL A 189 -19.59 -26.36 -27.13
CA VAL A 189 -18.41 -26.08 -27.96
C VAL A 189 -18.79 -25.98 -29.44
N LYS A 190 -19.75 -26.77 -29.91
CA LYS A 190 -20.21 -26.76 -31.32
C LYS A 190 -21.27 -25.69 -31.63
N ASP A 191 -21.91 -25.14 -30.60
CA ASP A 191 -22.92 -24.09 -30.74
C ASP A 191 -22.27 -22.76 -31.19
N PRO A 192 -22.65 -22.18 -32.35
CA PRO A 192 -22.12 -20.89 -32.82
C PRO A 192 -22.61 -19.69 -31.99
N GLU A 193 -23.62 -19.86 -31.15
CA GLU A 193 -24.10 -18.82 -30.24
C GLU A 193 -23.33 -18.81 -28.92
N VAL A 194 -22.62 -19.91 -28.59
CA VAL A 194 -21.70 -19.96 -27.45
C VAL A 194 -20.32 -19.52 -27.93
N VAL A 195 -19.73 -18.53 -27.27
CA VAL A 195 -18.38 -18.03 -27.64
C VAL A 195 -17.34 -18.27 -26.57
N GLY A 196 -17.75 -18.72 -25.39
CA GLY A 196 -16.83 -19.02 -24.29
C GLY A 196 -17.52 -19.76 -23.15
N PHE A 197 -16.73 -20.08 -22.15
CA PHE A 197 -17.15 -20.77 -20.93
C PHE A 197 -16.76 -19.92 -19.73
N LYS A 198 -17.40 -20.15 -18.60
CA LYS A 198 -17.10 -19.48 -17.32
C LYS A 198 -17.04 -20.50 -16.21
N THR A 199 -16.10 -20.30 -15.30
CA THR A 199 -16.09 -20.96 -13.99
C THR A 199 -16.19 -19.94 -12.86
N VAL A 200 -16.96 -20.30 -11.84
CA VAL A 200 -17.08 -19.57 -10.56
C VAL A 200 -16.33 -20.27 -9.43
N ILE A 201 -15.37 -21.13 -9.76
CA ILE A 201 -14.59 -21.93 -8.81
C ILE A 201 -13.91 -21.09 -7.72
N CYS A 202 -13.53 -19.84 -8.04
CA CYS A 202 -12.98 -18.87 -7.09
C CYS A 202 -13.84 -18.72 -5.82
N TYR A 203 -15.14 -18.52 -5.98
CA TYR A 203 -16.11 -18.40 -4.87
C TYR A 203 -16.38 -19.72 -4.16
N ARG A 204 -16.18 -20.85 -4.85
CA ARG A 204 -16.58 -22.15 -4.32
C ARG A 204 -15.46 -22.76 -3.50
N THR A 205 -14.29 -22.88 -4.11
CA THR A 205 -13.19 -23.69 -3.58
C THR A 205 -11.82 -23.04 -3.70
N GLY A 206 -11.71 -21.92 -4.44
CA GLY A 206 -10.46 -21.20 -4.68
C GLY A 206 -9.88 -21.45 -6.07
N LEU A 207 -8.93 -20.61 -6.47
CA LEU A 207 -8.16 -20.74 -7.71
C LEU A 207 -6.96 -21.71 -7.58
N ASP A 208 -6.76 -22.32 -6.40
CA ASP A 208 -5.78 -23.36 -6.10
C ASP A 208 -6.16 -24.73 -6.71
N ILE A 209 -6.53 -24.73 -8.00
CA ILE A 209 -7.00 -25.90 -8.75
C ILE A 209 -5.89 -26.94 -8.86
N GLU A 210 -6.20 -28.22 -8.62
CA GLU A 210 -5.28 -29.33 -8.92
C GLU A 210 -4.86 -29.29 -10.40
N PRO A 211 -3.57 -29.14 -10.74
CA PRO A 211 -3.13 -29.05 -12.13
C PRO A 211 -3.09 -30.40 -12.86
N ASP A 212 -2.95 -31.52 -12.15
CA ASP A 212 -2.87 -32.85 -12.76
C ASP A 212 -4.28 -33.46 -12.92
N TYR A 213 -4.70 -33.64 -14.19
CA TYR A 213 -6.00 -34.23 -14.51
C TYR A 213 -6.18 -35.64 -13.95
N GLU A 214 -5.15 -36.49 -14.00
CA GLU A 214 -5.25 -37.86 -13.49
C GLU A 214 -5.37 -37.88 -11.96
N GLU A 215 -4.68 -36.97 -11.26
CA GLU A 215 -4.79 -36.85 -9.81
C GLU A 215 -6.18 -36.34 -9.40
N ALA A 216 -6.70 -35.33 -10.09
CA ALA A 216 -8.07 -34.86 -9.89
C ALA A 216 -9.10 -35.99 -10.13
N ALA A 217 -8.90 -36.79 -11.20
CA ALA A 217 -9.75 -37.94 -11.51
C ALA A 217 -9.70 -39.04 -10.43
N ARG A 218 -8.55 -39.27 -9.80
CA ARG A 218 -8.42 -40.20 -8.66
C ARG A 218 -9.08 -39.65 -7.39
N ALA A 219 -8.99 -38.34 -7.16
CA ALA A 219 -9.46 -37.70 -5.94
C ALA A 219 -10.98 -37.49 -5.87
N VAL A 220 -11.68 -37.39 -7.01
CA VAL A 220 -13.09 -36.96 -7.07
C VAL A 220 -14.11 -37.98 -6.53
N GLY A 221 -13.80 -39.28 -6.57
CA GLY A 221 -14.79 -40.35 -6.31
C GLY A 221 -15.51 -40.24 -4.97
N HIS A 222 -14.78 -40.27 -3.85
CA HIS A 222 -15.39 -40.19 -2.52
C HIS A 222 -16.08 -38.83 -2.23
N PRO A 223 -15.48 -37.67 -2.59
CA PRO A 223 -16.16 -36.38 -2.55
C PRO A 223 -17.48 -36.33 -3.33
N PHE A 224 -17.53 -36.91 -4.53
CA PHE A 224 -18.74 -37.00 -5.34
C PHE A 224 -19.84 -37.81 -4.63
N GLU A 225 -19.51 -38.98 -4.07
CA GLU A 225 -20.50 -39.75 -3.31
C GLU A 225 -21.09 -38.95 -2.14
N ARG A 226 -20.25 -38.23 -1.41
CA ARG A 226 -20.71 -37.38 -0.29
C ARG A 226 -21.61 -36.25 -0.78
N PHE A 227 -21.30 -35.67 -1.94
CA PHE A 227 -22.13 -34.66 -2.58
C PHE A 227 -23.50 -35.22 -2.98
N VAL A 228 -23.57 -36.38 -3.65
CA VAL A 228 -24.83 -37.05 -4.02
C VAL A 228 -25.68 -37.37 -2.78
N LYS A 229 -25.07 -37.94 -1.73
CA LYS A 229 -25.74 -38.21 -0.45
C LYS A 229 -26.33 -36.94 0.16
N ALA A 230 -25.61 -35.81 0.08
CA ALA A 230 -26.11 -34.52 0.56
C ALA A 230 -27.27 -33.99 -0.30
N CYS A 231 -27.20 -34.13 -1.63
CA CYS A 231 -28.25 -33.71 -2.55
C CYS A 231 -29.59 -34.40 -2.25
N ILE A 232 -29.58 -35.72 -2.06
CA ILE A 232 -30.80 -36.50 -1.78
C ILE A 232 -31.42 -36.09 -0.44
N ARG A 233 -30.58 -35.90 0.60
CA ARG A 233 -31.05 -35.57 1.95
C ARG A 233 -31.54 -34.14 2.09
N LYS A 234 -30.84 -33.18 1.50
CA LYS A 234 -31.07 -31.74 1.72
C LYS A 234 -31.81 -31.05 0.57
N ARG A 235 -31.96 -31.72 -0.59
CA ARG A 235 -32.53 -31.15 -1.82
C ARG A 235 -31.84 -29.84 -2.26
N THR A 236 -30.54 -29.76 -1.99
CA THR A 236 -29.65 -28.72 -2.49
C THR A 236 -28.66 -29.34 -3.46
N TYR A 237 -28.40 -28.65 -4.57
CA TYR A 237 -27.58 -29.18 -5.67
C TYR A 237 -26.32 -28.33 -5.91
N ARG A 238 -26.06 -27.35 -5.04
CA ARG A 238 -24.92 -26.42 -5.14
C ARG A 238 -23.60 -27.20 -5.14
N ILE A 239 -22.76 -27.03 -6.14
CA ILE A 239 -21.45 -27.69 -6.20
C ILE A 239 -20.41 -26.85 -5.43
N GLU A 240 -19.88 -27.46 -4.38
CA GLU A 240 -19.02 -26.79 -3.38
C GLU A 240 -17.93 -27.75 -2.84
N LYS A 241 -17.66 -28.86 -3.53
CA LYS A 241 -16.63 -29.82 -3.14
C LYS A 241 -15.41 -29.64 -4.03
N LYS A 242 -14.26 -29.31 -3.43
CA LYS A 242 -13.01 -28.99 -4.14
C LYS A 242 -12.66 -30.01 -5.22
N ALA A 243 -12.49 -31.28 -4.86
CA ALA A 243 -12.13 -32.31 -5.83
C ALA A 243 -13.15 -32.45 -6.99
N LEU A 244 -14.43 -32.12 -6.78
CA LEU A 244 -15.44 -32.12 -7.84
C LEU A 244 -15.34 -30.87 -8.72
N ASN A 245 -15.17 -29.69 -8.13
CA ASN A 245 -14.97 -28.45 -8.89
C ASN A 245 -13.69 -28.49 -9.73
N ASP A 246 -12.57 -28.88 -9.12
CA ASP A 246 -11.28 -29.01 -9.81
C ASP A 246 -11.42 -29.97 -10.99
N TYR A 247 -12.02 -31.14 -10.78
CA TYR A 247 -12.23 -32.13 -11.84
C TYR A 247 -13.14 -31.62 -12.97
N LEU A 248 -14.22 -30.89 -12.66
CA LEU A 248 -15.11 -30.32 -13.67
C LEU A 248 -14.42 -29.22 -14.50
N VAL A 249 -13.60 -28.38 -13.87
CA VAL A 249 -12.80 -27.36 -14.58
C VAL A 249 -11.79 -28.05 -15.50
N LEU A 250 -10.99 -28.98 -15.00
CA LEU A 250 -10.00 -29.68 -15.81
C LEU A 250 -10.67 -30.48 -16.94
N ARG A 251 -11.80 -31.16 -16.69
CA ARG A 251 -12.52 -31.87 -17.74
C ARG A 251 -13.04 -30.92 -18.83
N THR A 252 -13.49 -29.72 -18.45
CA THR A 252 -13.86 -28.69 -19.42
C THR A 252 -12.64 -28.26 -20.25
N LEU A 253 -11.48 -28.06 -19.61
CA LEU A 253 -10.23 -27.69 -20.29
C LEU A 253 -9.73 -28.78 -21.26
N GLU A 254 -9.85 -30.06 -20.88
CA GLU A 254 -9.59 -31.20 -21.78
C GLU A 254 -10.51 -31.14 -23.01
N ILE A 255 -11.83 -31.00 -22.82
CA ILE A 255 -12.79 -30.94 -23.94
C ILE A 255 -12.53 -29.74 -24.85
N LEU A 256 -12.14 -28.59 -24.28
CA LEU A 256 -11.78 -27.40 -25.05
C LEU A 256 -10.48 -27.59 -25.84
N SER A 257 -9.58 -28.44 -25.36
CA SER A 257 -8.30 -28.74 -26.01
C SER A 257 -8.44 -29.83 -27.08
N ASP A 258 -9.49 -30.64 -27.02
CA ASP A 258 -9.81 -31.69 -27.99
C ASP A 258 -10.18 -31.11 -29.37
N ASP A 259 -9.82 -31.83 -30.44
CA ASP A 259 -10.24 -31.57 -31.83
C ASP A 259 -9.93 -30.18 -32.42
N LEU A 260 -8.81 -29.56 -32.03
CA LEU A 260 -8.34 -28.32 -32.65
C LEU A 260 -7.80 -28.55 -34.08
N PRO A 261 -8.13 -27.70 -35.07
CA PRO A 261 -7.72 -27.91 -36.47
C PRO A 261 -6.19 -27.95 -36.66
N HIS A 262 -5.46 -27.15 -35.88
CA HIS A 262 -4.01 -27.04 -35.89
C HIS A 262 -3.49 -26.83 -34.47
N SER A 263 -2.25 -27.26 -34.20
CA SER A 263 -1.60 -27.12 -32.88
C SER A 263 -1.46 -25.68 -32.39
N ASP A 264 -1.50 -24.70 -33.30
CA ASP A 264 -1.43 -23.27 -32.98
C ASP A 264 -2.81 -22.59 -32.86
N SER A 265 -3.91 -23.33 -33.08
CA SER A 265 -5.26 -22.78 -32.93
C SER A 265 -5.61 -22.62 -31.45
N LEU A 266 -6.29 -21.51 -31.13
CA LEU A 266 -6.89 -21.34 -29.82
C LEU A 266 -8.34 -21.87 -29.84
N SER A 267 -8.74 -22.50 -28.75
CA SER A 267 -10.13 -22.91 -28.54
C SER A 267 -11.00 -21.73 -28.09
N LYS A 268 -12.27 -21.99 -27.78
CA LYS A 268 -13.12 -21.00 -27.12
C LYS A 268 -12.56 -20.68 -25.72
N PRO A 269 -12.52 -19.39 -25.31
CA PRO A 269 -11.98 -18.98 -24.02
C PRO A 269 -12.73 -19.57 -22.82
N LEU A 270 -11.99 -19.83 -21.75
CA LEU A 270 -12.53 -20.01 -20.40
C LEU A 270 -12.30 -18.74 -19.59
N GLN A 271 -13.38 -18.10 -19.19
CA GLN A 271 -13.41 -17.01 -18.23
C GLN A 271 -13.35 -17.57 -16.81
N LEU A 272 -12.50 -16.98 -15.98
CA LEU A 272 -12.38 -17.31 -14.57
C LEU A 272 -12.79 -16.08 -13.79
N HIS A 273 -13.80 -16.24 -12.95
CA HIS A 273 -14.04 -15.25 -11.93
C HIS A 273 -12.76 -15.13 -11.06
N THR A 274 -12.24 -13.93 -10.86
CA THR A 274 -11.11 -13.67 -9.95
C THR A 274 -11.36 -12.38 -9.18
N GLY A 275 -11.03 -12.34 -7.88
CA GLY A 275 -11.10 -11.10 -7.12
C GLY A 275 -12.45 -10.76 -6.47
N LEU A 276 -13.02 -9.59 -6.77
CA LEU A 276 -14.22 -9.02 -6.12
C LEU A 276 -15.42 -9.99 -6.16
N GLY A 277 -16.26 -9.93 -5.14
CA GLY A 277 -17.52 -10.68 -5.18
C GLY A 277 -18.13 -11.04 -3.84
N ASP A 278 -19.00 -12.05 -3.89
CA ASP A 278 -19.87 -12.47 -2.80
C ASP A 278 -19.13 -12.83 -1.50
N ASN A 279 -19.85 -12.74 -0.38
CA ASN A 279 -19.30 -12.97 0.96
C ASN A 279 -18.86 -14.42 1.27
N ASP A 280 -19.04 -15.36 0.34
CA ASP A 280 -18.59 -16.75 0.46
C ASP A 280 -17.19 -16.99 -0.13
N ILE A 281 -16.57 -15.95 -0.71
CA ILE A 281 -15.19 -16.02 -1.20
C ILE A 281 -14.16 -16.11 -0.05
N ASP A 282 -13.17 -17.00 -0.17
CA ASP A 282 -11.91 -16.88 0.58
C ASP A 282 -10.96 -16.02 -0.26
N LEU A 283 -10.88 -14.74 0.07
CA LEU A 283 -10.09 -13.76 -0.70
C LEU A 283 -8.64 -14.23 -0.94
N ARG A 284 -8.03 -14.94 0.02
CA ARG A 284 -6.65 -15.44 -0.13
C ARG A 284 -6.52 -16.45 -1.27
N LYS A 285 -7.57 -17.26 -1.48
CA LYS A 285 -7.63 -18.26 -2.55
C LYS A 285 -8.13 -17.69 -3.87
N ALA A 286 -8.48 -16.40 -3.91
CA ALA A 286 -8.85 -15.69 -5.13
C ALA A 286 -7.64 -15.12 -5.89
N ASN A 287 -6.41 -15.32 -5.39
CA ASN A 287 -5.20 -14.87 -6.07
C ASN A 287 -4.98 -15.67 -7.38
N PRO A 288 -4.93 -15.02 -8.55
CA PRO A 288 -4.79 -15.69 -9.83
C PRO A 288 -3.43 -16.39 -10.01
N ALA A 289 -2.40 -16.06 -9.21
CA ALA A 289 -1.10 -16.71 -9.26
C ALA A 289 -1.19 -18.25 -9.05
N TYR A 290 -2.22 -18.73 -8.35
CA TYR A 290 -2.47 -20.16 -8.20
C TYR A 290 -2.76 -20.88 -9.52
N LEU A 291 -3.26 -20.16 -10.53
CA LEU A 291 -3.61 -20.73 -11.83
C LEU A 291 -2.39 -21.03 -12.71
N GLN A 292 -1.20 -20.62 -12.31
CA GLN A 292 0.00 -20.70 -13.16
C GLN A 292 0.23 -22.11 -13.74
N GLN A 293 0.14 -23.15 -12.90
CA GLN A 293 0.36 -24.54 -13.34
C GLN A 293 -0.74 -25.06 -14.27
N VAL A 294 -1.99 -24.64 -14.04
CA VAL A 294 -3.12 -24.99 -14.92
C VAL A 294 -2.98 -24.28 -16.27
N ILE A 295 -2.64 -22.99 -16.27
CA ILE A 295 -2.39 -22.20 -17.48
C ILE A 295 -1.29 -22.84 -18.34
N GLU A 296 -0.22 -23.33 -17.72
CA GLU A 296 0.88 -24.03 -18.40
C GLU A 296 0.44 -25.36 -19.02
N SER A 297 -0.47 -26.07 -18.36
CA SER A 297 -0.95 -27.37 -18.80
C SER A 297 -1.90 -27.29 -20.01
N TYR A 298 -2.53 -26.13 -20.24
CA TYR A 298 -3.52 -25.92 -21.30
C TYR A 298 -3.17 -24.74 -22.23
N PRO A 299 -2.07 -24.80 -23.00
CA PRO A 299 -1.55 -23.68 -23.80
C PRO A 299 -2.42 -23.24 -24.99
N ASN A 300 -3.45 -24.01 -25.32
CA ASN A 300 -4.36 -23.75 -26.44
C ASN A 300 -5.74 -23.23 -26.00
N VAL A 301 -6.01 -23.18 -24.71
CA VAL A 301 -7.26 -22.62 -24.17
C VAL A 301 -6.98 -21.20 -23.71
N PRO A 302 -7.65 -20.18 -24.26
CA PRO A 302 -7.49 -18.83 -23.72
C PRO A 302 -8.09 -18.71 -22.32
N PHE A 303 -7.33 -18.19 -21.37
CA PHE A 303 -7.79 -17.88 -20.01
C PHE A 303 -8.08 -16.39 -19.90
N VAL A 304 -9.29 -16.03 -19.49
CA VAL A 304 -9.68 -14.64 -19.24
C VAL A 304 -9.87 -14.46 -17.75
N LEU A 305 -8.96 -13.70 -17.13
CA LEU A 305 -9.01 -13.36 -15.70
C LEU A 305 -9.94 -12.16 -15.54
N LEU A 306 -11.12 -12.39 -14.97
CA LEU A 306 -12.17 -11.37 -14.88
C LEU A 306 -12.02 -10.47 -13.67
N HIS A 307 -12.68 -9.31 -13.72
CA HIS A 307 -12.90 -8.44 -12.58
C HIS A 307 -11.62 -7.80 -12.02
N SER A 308 -10.66 -7.54 -12.91
CA SER A 308 -9.32 -7.06 -12.61
C SER A 308 -8.53 -7.93 -11.63
N ALA A 309 -9.02 -9.12 -11.30
CA ALA A 309 -8.53 -9.94 -10.18
C ALA A 309 -8.42 -9.20 -8.84
N TYR A 310 -9.18 -8.12 -8.61
CA TYR A 310 -8.98 -7.24 -7.46
C TYR A 310 -9.01 -8.00 -6.12
N PRO A 311 -8.03 -7.82 -5.21
CA PRO A 311 -6.96 -6.82 -5.23
C PRO A 311 -5.64 -7.27 -5.89
N TYR A 312 -5.63 -8.43 -6.57
CA TYR A 312 -4.45 -9.09 -7.16
C TYR A 312 -4.20 -8.72 -8.64
N THR A 313 -4.48 -7.47 -9.02
CA THR A 313 -4.36 -6.99 -10.40
C THR A 313 -2.94 -7.18 -10.95
N GLN A 314 -1.91 -7.01 -10.10
CA GLN A 314 -0.51 -7.13 -10.51
C GLN A 314 -0.13 -8.58 -10.83
N GLU A 315 -0.58 -9.55 -10.03
CA GLU A 315 -0.37 -10.98 -10.31
C GLU A 315 -1.10 -11.41 -11.58
N ALA A 316 -2.34 -10.96 -11.77
CA ALA A 316 -3.07 -11.18 -13.02
C ALA A 316 -2.33 -10.55 -14.21
N GLY A 317 -1.78 -9.36 -14.00
CA GLY A 317 -1.02 -8.64 -15.00
C GLY A 317 0.25 -9.36 -15.43
N TYR A 318 0.98 -9.95 -14.47
CA TYR A 318 2.12 -10.82 -14.75
C TYR A 318 1.72 -12.03 -15.61
N LEU A 319 0.64 -12.74 -15.25
CA LEU A 319 0.19 -13.91 -16.00
C LEU A 319 -0.22 -13.55 -17.44
N ALA A 320 -0.98 -12.47 -17.64
CA ALA A 320 -1.37 -11.98 -18.96
C ALA A 320 -0.16 -11.54 -19.80
N THR A 321 0.90 -11.06 -19.16
CA THR A 321 2.14 -10.67 -19.83
C THR A 321 2.96 -11.87 -20.29
N VAL A 322 3.13 -12.85 -19.39
CA VAL A 322 4.04 -13.99 -19.58
C VAL A 322 3.44 -15.06 -20.48
N TYR A 323 2.14 -15.35 -20.33
CA TYR A 323 1.47 -16.43 -21.05
C TYR A 323 0.70 -15.89 -22.25
N ARG A 324 1.02 -16.37 -23.46
CA ARG A 324 0.45 -15.88 -24.73
C ARG A 324 -1.09 -15.93 -24.78
N HIS A 325 -1.67 -16.89 -24.07
CA HIS A 325 -3.09 -17.25 -24.07
C HIS A 325 -3.84 -16.74 -22.83
N VAL A 326 -3.23 -15.89 -22.00
CA VAL A 326 -3.89 -15.27 -20.83
C VAL A 326 -4.23 -13.82 -21.13
N TYR A 327 -5.45 -13.41 -20.78
CA TYR A 327 -6.00 -12.07 -20.95
C TYR A 327 -6.51 -11.54 -19.61
N LEU A 328 -6.39 -10.23 -19.40
CA LEU A 328 -6.90 -9.55 -18.22
C LEU A 328 -8.11 -8.71 -18.60
N ASP A 329 -9.24 -8.97 -17.95
CA ASP A 329 -10.42 -8.13 -18.00
C ASP A 329 -10.44 -7.15 -16.83
N ILE A 330 -10.91 -5.93 -17.09
CA ILE A 330 -10.93 -4.82 -16.13
C ILE A 330 -12.32 -4.55 -15.54
N GLY A 331 -13.28 -5.48 -15.68
CA GLY A 331 -14.67 -5.30 -15.25
C GLY A 331 -14.87 -5.33 -13.73
N GLU A 332 -16.14 -5.26 -13.31
CA GLU A 332 -16.67 -5.23 -11.92
C GLU A 332 -16.18 -4.08 -11.04
N VAL A 333 -14.91 -3.68 -11.08
CA VAL A 333 -14.39 -2.51 -10.35
C VAL A 333 -15.12 -1.21 -10.73
N PHE A 334 -15.76 -1.20 -11.89
CA PHE A 334 -16.72 -0.20 -12.33
C PHE A 334 -18.16 -0.74 -12.14
N PRO A 335 -18.99 -0.22 -11.22
CA PRO A 335 -18.77 0.90 -10.32
C PRO A 335 -18.40 0.50 -8.88
N MET A 336 -17.94 -0.73 -8.63
CA MET A 336 -17.84 -1.29 -7.26
C MET A 336 -16.77 -0.62 -6.37
N VAL A 337 -15.72 -0.01 -6.93
CA VAL A 337 -14.67 0.68 -6.15
C VAL A 337 -14.68 2.21 -6.36
N SER A 338 -13.97 2.96 -5.51
CA SER A 338 -13.86 4.42 -5.64
C SER A 338 -13.16 4.81 -6.95
N ARG A 339 -13.31 6.08 -7.37
CA ARG A 339 -12.58 6.62 -8.53
C ARG A 339 -11.07 6.37 -8.44
N ASP A 340 -10.46 6.71 -7.31
CA ASP A 340 -9.03 6.49 -7.08
C ASP A 340 -8.68 4.99 -7.12
N GLY A 341 -9.58 4.12 -6.64
CA GLY A 341 -9.45 2.68 -6.75
C GLY A 341 -9.46 2.19 -8.21
N GLN A 342 -10.38 2.72 -9.03
CA GLN A 342 -10.45 2.42 -10.47
C GLN A 342 -9.19 2.88 -11.21
N GLU A 343 -8.71 4.10 -10.92
CA GLU A 343 -7.45 4.62 -11.45
C GLU A 343 -6.27 3.73 -11.05
N SER A 344 -6.21 3.32 -9.78
CA SER A 344 -5.15 2.44 -9.26
C SER A 344 -5.14 1.09 -9.97
N VAL A 345 -6.31 0.46 -10.11
CA VAL A 345 -6.47 -0.83 -10.80
C VAL A 345 -6.02 -0.74 -12.26
N LEU A 346 -6.47 0.28 -13.00
CA LEU A 346 -6.04 0.46 -14.39
C LEU A 346 -4.54 0.75 -14.52
N ARG A 347 -3.94 1.48 -13.57
CA ARG A 347 -2.47 1.69 -13.53
C ARG A 347 -1.73 0.38 -13.28
N GLN A 348 -2.17 -0.43 -12.33
CA GLN A 348 -1.59 -1.75 -12.06
C GLN A 348 -1.70 -2.67 -13.28
N ALA A 349 -2.84 -2.66 -13.97
CA ALA A 349 -3.01 -3.43 -15.21
C ALA A 349 -2.05 -2.95 -16.31
N LEU A 350 -1.95 -1.64 -16.52
CA LEU A 350 -1.06 -1.04 -17.54
C LEU A 350 0.43 -1.13 -17.20
N GLU A 351 0.80 -1.49 -15.97
CA GLU A 351 2.19 -1.69 -15.55
C GLU A 351 2.87 -2.81 -16.37
N LEU A 352 2.14 -3.90 -16.64
CA LEU A 352 2.68 -5.09 -17.30
C LEU A 352 1.86 -5.53 -18.51
N VAL A 353 0.52 -5.45 -18.46
CA VAL A 353 -0.33 -6.11 -19.45
C VAL A 353 -0.22 -5.44 -20.81
N PRO A 354 0.11 -6.20 -21.88
CA PRO A 354 0.06 -5.68 -23.23
C PRO A 354 -1.34 -5.16 -23.57
N GLY A 355 -1.45 -3.98 -24.17
CA GLY A 355 -2.75 -3.39 -24.53
C GLY A 355 -3.62 -4.29 -25.44
N SER A 356 -3.02 -5.22 -26.18
CA SER A 356 -3.71 -6.23 -27.00
C SER A 356 -4.31 -7.39 -26.20
N LYS A 357 -4.14 -7.41 -24.87
CA LYS A 357 -4.64 -8.45 -23.95
C LYS A 357 -5.51 -7.90 -22.82
N LEU A 358 -5.79 -6.60 -22.84
CA LEU A 358 -6.76 -5.97 -21.94
C LEU A 358 -8.15 -6.04 -22.55
N LEU A 359 -9.12 -6.46 -21.74
CA LEU A 359 -10.51 -6.60 -22.15
C LEU A 359 -11.40 -5.76 -21.22
N TYR A 360 -12.51 -5.26 -21.76
CA TYR A 360 -13.53 -4.59 -20.98
C TYR A 360 -14.76 -5.48 -20.80
N SER A 361 -15.26 -5.52 -19.57
CA SER A 361 -16.64 -5.88 -19.24
C SER A 361 -17.28 -4.88 -18.30
N SER A 362 -18.61 -4.84 -18.31
CA SER A 362 -19.38 -4.16 -17.26
C SER A 362 -19.60 -5.03 -16.03
N ASP A 363 -19.53 -6.36 -16.18
CA ASP A 363 -20.08 -7.33 -15.23
C ASP A 363 -21.54 -7.04 -14.84
N GLY A 364 -22.27 -6.37 -15.74
CA GLY A 364 -23.61 -5.87 -15.49
C GLY A 364 -24.59 -7.01 -15.23
N HIS A 365 -25.33 -6.92 -14.13
CA HIS A 365 -26.27 -7.97 -13.73
C HIS A 365 -27.53 -7.38 -13.09
N TRP A 366 -28.65 -8.08 -13.25
CA TRP A 366 -30.00 -7.74 -12.77
C TRP A 366 -30.62 -6.46 -13.36
N PHE A 367 -29.91 -5.34 -13.32
CA PHE A 367 -30.42 -4.01 -13.63
C PHE A 367 -29.59 -3.33 -14.72
N PRO A 368 -30.22 -2.68 -15.73
CA PRO A 368 -29.51 -2.05 -16.84
C PRO A 368 -28.58 -0.91 -16.39
N GLU A 369 -28.84 -0.28 -15.25
CA GLU A 369 -28.03 0.81 -14.70
C GLU A 369 -26.60 0.38 -14.32
N THR A 370 -26.36 -0.92 -14.07
CA THR A 370 -25.01 -1.45 -13.85
C THR A 370 -24.13 -1.23 -15.08
N PHE A 371 -24.64 -1.57 -16.27
CA PHE A 371 -23.99 -1.35 -17.56
C PHE A 371 -23.71 0.13 -17.80
N TYR A 372 -24.69 0.99 -17.53
CA TYR A 372 -24.56 2.45 -17.67
C TYR A 372 -23.42 2.99 -16.82
N LEU A 373 -23.44 2.68 -15.52
CA LEU A 373 -22.44 3.16 -14.57
C LEU A 373 -21.05 2.63 -14.90
N ALA A 374 -20.94 1.35 -15.24
CA ALA A 374 -19.67 0.73 -15.59
C ALA A 374 -19.05 1.39 -16.83
N ASN A 375 -19.84 1.57 -17.89
CA ASN A 375 -19.38 2.16 -19.16
C ASN A 375 -18.99 3.64 -18.98
N LEU A 376 -19.83 4.42 -18.28
CA LEU A 376 -19.54 5.83 -17.98
C LEU A 376 -18.26 5.98 -17.17
N GLN A 377 -18.14 5.26 -16.05
CA GLN A 377 -17.01 5.40 -15.15
C GLN A 377 -15.71 4.90 -15.77
N PHE A 378 -15.74 3.80 -16.53
CA PHE A 378 -14.57 3.32 -17.26
C PHE A 378 -14.08 4.37 -18.26
N ARG A 379 -14.95 4.91 -19.12
CA ARG A 379 -14.54 5.91 -20.12
C ARG A 379 -13.94 7.17 -19.50
N GLU A 380 -14.53 7.66 -18.41
CA GLU A 380 -14.01 8.79 -17.64
C GLU A 380 -12.57 8.53 -17.18
N VAL A 381 -12.36 7.42 -16.46
CA VAL A 381 -11.06 7.09 -15.86
C VAL A 381 -10.02 6.72 -16.93
N TRP A 382 -10.43 5.97 -17.95
CA TRP A 382 -9.56 5.56 -19.05
C TRP A 382 -9.02 6.75 -19.83
N LEU A 383 -9.89 7.72 -20.17
CA LEU A 383 -9.48 8.93 -20.89
C LEU A 383 -8.51 9.77 -20.04
N GLU A 384 -8.78 9.94 -18.75
CA GLU A 384 -7.89 10.70 -17.87
C GLU A 384 -6.50 10.07 -17.77
N LEU A 385 -6.45 8.75 -17.62
CA LEU A 385 -5.20 8.01 -17.53
C LEU A 385 -4.39 8.10 -18.84
N LEU A 386 -5.03 7.97 -19.99
CA LEU A 386 -4.37 8.13 -21.29
C LEU A 386 -3.83 9.56 -21.50
N LEU A 387 -4.58 10.58 -21.09
CA LEU A 387 -4.14 11.97 -21.18
C LEU A 387 -2.91 12.23 -20.30
N GLU A 388 -2.87 11.64 -19.10
CA GLU A 388 -1.73 11.72 -18.21
C GLU A 388 -0.48 11.05 -18.81
N TYR A 389 -0.61 9.82 -19.35
CA TYR A 389 0.52 9.14 -19.98
C TYR A 389 1.00 9.84 -21.26
N ILE A 390 0.10 10.49 -22.01
CA ILE A 390 0.51 11.38 -23.11
C ILE A 390 1.28 12.58 -22.60
N GLN A 391 0.83 13.21 -21.51
CA GLN A 391 1.51 14.36 -20.91
C GLN A 391 2.89 14.00 -20.37
N LYS A 392 3.06 12.80 -19.81
CA LYS A 392 4.34 12.26 -19.33
C LYS A 392 5.29 11.84 -20.47
N GLY A 393 4.78 11.68 -21.68
CA GLY A 393 5.55 11.22 -22.85
C GLY A 393 5.64 9.71 -22.99
N ASP A 394 4.88 8.96 -22.19
CA ASP A 394 4.85 7.49 -22.21
C ASP A 394 4.01 6.95 -23.39
N LEU A 395 2.98 7.70 -23.81
CA LEU A 395 2.12 7.38 -24.95
C LEU A 395 2.05 8.53 -25.96
N THR A 396 2.01 8.18 -27.25
CA THR A 396 1.56 9.12 -28.28
C THR A 396 0.03 9.09 -28.40
N ILE A 397 -0.55 10.18 -28.92
CA ILE A 397 -2.01 10.24 -29.20
C ILE A 397 -2.45 9.09 -30.11
N PHE A 398 -1.63 8.72 -31.09
CA PHE A 398 -1.91 7.60 -31.99
C PHE A 398 -2.00 6.27 -31.23
N GLN A 399 -1.05 5.99 -30.33
CA GLN A 399 -1.06 4.79 -29.51
C GLN A 399 -2.26 4.77 -28.54
N ALA A 400 -2.58 5.90 -27.92
CA ALA A 400 -3.74 6.01 -27.02
C ALA A 400 -5.06 5.73 -27.73
N ILE A 401 -5.23 6.23 -28.97
CA ILE A 401 -6.41 5.93 -29.80
C ILE A 401 -6.46 4.44 -30.14
N ALA A 402 -5.34 3.84 -30.56
CA ALA A 402 -5.27 2.41 -30.88
C ALA A 402 -5.63 1.55 -29.66
N MET A 403 -5.00 1.79 -28.52
CA MET A 403 -5.28 1.08 -27.26
C MET A 403 -6.75 1.21 -26.84
N THR A 404 -7.36 2.38 -27.04
CA THR A 404 -8.78 2.60 -26.74
C THR A 404 -9.69 1.76 -27.62
N LYS A 405 -9.42 1.68 -28.93
CA LYS A 405 -10.19 0.81 -29.84
C LYS A 405 -9.97 -0.67 -29.52
N ASP A 406 -8.76 -1.02 -29.10
CA ASP A 406 -8.40 -2.39 -28.77
C ASP A 406 -9.14 -2.90 -27.52
N ILE A 407 -9.08 -2.16 -26.41
CA ILE A 407 -9.77 -2.56 -25.16
C ILE A 407 -11.30 -2.51 -25.29
N LEU A 408 -11.84 -1.54 -26.04
CA LEU A 408 -13.29 -1.39 -26.21
C LEU A 408 -13.88 -2.41 -27.18
N PHE A 409 -13.15 -2.83 -28.21
CA PHE A 409 -13.74 -3.59 -29.32
C PHE A 409 -12.82 -4.68 -29.86
N ASN A 410 -11.62 -4.34 -30.33
CA ASN A 410 -10.86 -5.26 -31.19
C ASN A 410 -10.40 -6.51 -30.44
N ASN A 411 -9.95 -6.37 -29.19
CA ASN A 411 -9.42 -7.50 -28.42
C ASN A 411 -10.51 -8.55 -28.20
N SER A 412 -11.71 -8.13 -27.76
CA SER A 412 -12.86 -9.03 -27.60
C SER A 412 -13.32 -9.60 -28.95
N ASN A 413 -13.39 -8.78 -30.00
CA ASN A 413 -13.80 -9.23 -31.34
C ASN A 413 -12.88 -10.34 -31.89
N VAL A 414 -11.57 -10.24 -31.63
CA VAL A 414 -10.57 -11.22 -32.04
C VAL A 414 -10.60 -12.46 -31.15
N LEU A 415 -10.55 -12.28 -29.82
CA LEU A 415 -10.47 -13.39 -28.86
C LEU A 415 -11.66 -14.35 -28.95
N TYR A 416 -12.86 -13.82 -29.17
CA TYR A 416 -14.10 -14.58 -29.21
C TYR A 416 -14.56 -14.94 -30.64
N ASP A 417 -13.75 -14.66 -31.67
CA ASP A 417 -14.07 -14.83 -33.11
C ASP A 417 -15.47 -14.29 -33.49
N LEU A 418 -15.81 -13.08 -33.02
CA LEU A 418 -17.16 -12.51 -33.20
C LEU A 418 -17.39 -11.99 -34.63
N ARG A 419 -16.32 -11.56 -35.29
CA ARG A 419 -16.33 -11.02 -36.67
C ARG A 419 -17.27 -9.83 -36.86
N TYR A 420 -17.48 -9.06 -35.81
CA TYR A 420 -18.26 -7.83 -35.84
C TYR A 420 -17.46 -6.69 -36.46
N GLN A 421 -18.16 -5.70 -37.01
CA GLN A 421 -17.58 -4.51 -37.62
C GLN A 421 -18.02 -3.27 -36.84
N ALA A 422 -17.05 -2.55 -36.27
CA ALA A 422 -17.33 -1.26 -35.66
C ALA A 422 -17.67 -0.23 -36.73
N THR A 423 -18.84 0.38 -36.63
CA THR A 423 -19.19 1.56 -37.44
C THR A 423 -18.97 2.80 -36.60
N PHE A 424 -17.94 3.59 -36.91
CA PHE A 424 -17.60 4.79 -36.16
C PHE A 424 -17.01 5.86 -37.07
N ASP A 425 -17.54 7.08 -36.99
CA ASP A 425 -16.97 8.24 -37.69
C ASP A 425 -15.86 8.87 -36.84
N GLU A 426 -14.62 8.70 -37.28
CA GLU A 426 -13.43 9.27 -36.63
C GLU A 426 -13.22 10.75 -36.94
N THR A 427 -14.03 11.32 -37.84
CA THR A 427 -13.98 12.75 -38.15
C THR A 427 -14.78 13.55 -37.12
N ILE A 428 -14.12 14.54 -36.50
CA ILE A 428 -14.81 15.51 -35.65
C ILE A 428 -15.52 16.47 -36.59
N GLN A 429 -16.86 16.40 -36.66
CA GLN A 429 -17.61 17.48 -37.27
C GLN A 429 -17.48 18.71 -36.36
N GLU A 430 -16.83 19.78 -36.84
CA GLU A 430 -16.89 21.08 -36.18
C GLU A 430 -18.35 21.38 -35.88
N ALA A 431 -18.69 21.55 -34.60
CA ALA A 431 -20.03 21.93 -34.20
C ALA A 431 -20.46 23.15 -35.02
N THR A 432 -21.54 23.00 -35.78
CA THR A 432 -22.11 24.05 -36.62
C THR A 432 -22.19 25.33 -35.80
N LYS A 433 -21.38 26.34 -36.15
CA LYS A 433 -21.46 27.68 -35.56
C LYS A 433 -22.91 28.15 -35.68
N GLN A 434 -23.65 28.12 -34.58
CA GLN A 434 -24.96 28.76 -34.54
C GLN A 434 -24.75 30.24 -34.85
N LEU A 435 -25.40 30.67 -35.93
CA LEU A 435 -25.56 32.06 -36.33
C LEU A 435 -26.17 32.85 -35.17
N THR A 436 -25.35 33.56 -34.41
CA THR A 436 -25.83 34.69 -33.61
C THR A 436 -25.92 35.92 -34.50
N TYR A 437 -27.15 36.41 -34.63
CA TYR A 437 -27.52 37.57 -35.41
C TYR A 437 -26.75 38.83 -34.97
N ASN A 438 -26.27 39.58 -35.95
CA ASN A 438 -25.87 40.97 -35.80
C ASN A 438 -27.09 41.83 -35.38
N THR A 439 -27.02 42.49 -34.23
CA THR A 439 -27.72 43.75 -33.98
C THR A 439 -26.72 44.87 -33.79
N LYS A 440 -26.94 45.92 -34.59
CA LYS A 440 -26.16 47.17 -34.69
C LYS A 440 -26.21 48.03 -33.40
N PRO A 441 -25.34 49.04 -33.30
CA PRO A 441 -25.03 49.77 -32.06
C PRO A 441 -26.02 50.90 -31.76
N GLY A 442 -26.31 51.13 -30.48
CA GLY A 442 -26.91 52.38 -29.99
C GLY A 442 -27.82 52.21 -28.77
N LEU A 443 -27.55 53.04 -27.76
CA LEU A 443 -28.38 53.45 -26.62
C LEU A 443 -28.50 52.54 -25.38
N GLU A 444 -27.76 52.98 -24.37
CA GLU A 444 -28.01 53.00 -22.91
C GLU A 444 -28.87 51.92 -22.28
N SER A 445 -28.26 51.19 -21.33
CA SER A 445 -28.96 50.55 -20.22
C SER A 445 -28.34 51.03 -18.89
N PRO A 446 -29.14 51.23 -17.83
CA PRO A 446 -28.74 51.91 -16.61
C PRO A 446 -28.10 50.95 -15.61
N HIS A 447 -27.20 51.52 -14.80
CA HIS A 447 -26.56 50.98 -13.59
C HIS A 447 -25.18 50.30 -13.76
N PRO A 448 -24.25 50.59 -12.82
CA PRO A 448 -22.82 50.62 -13.09
C PRO A 448 -22.09 49.38 -12.55
N SER A 449 -20.98 49.05 -13.21
CA SER A 449 -19.96 48.11 -12.72
C SER A 449 -19.40 48.56 -11.35
N PRO A 450 -19.13 47.66 -10.40
CA PRO A 450 -18.24 47.97 -9.29
C PRO A 450 -16.79 47.75 -9.75
N GLY A 451 -16.05 48.86 -9.86
CA GLY A 451 -14.61 48.86 -10.10
C GLY A 451 -13.81 48.49 -8.86
N MET A 452 -12.51 48.23 -9.08
CA MET A 452 -11.51 48.09 -8.02
C MET A 452 -11.57 49.26 -7.03
N PRO A 453 -11.42 49.02 -5.71
CA PRO A 453 -11.11 50.08 -4.76
C PRO A 453 -9.58 50.30 -4.65
N PRO A 454 -9.15 51.54 -4.31
CA PRO A 454 -7.75 51.94 -4.23
C PRO A 454 -7.10 51.63 -2.88
N ILE A 455 -5.76 51.57 -2.87
CA ILE A 455 -4.89 51.69 -1.68
C ILE A 455 -4.92 53.15 -1.20
N PRO A 456 -5.12 53.46 0.10
CA PRO A 456 -4.20 54.37 0.83
C PRO A 456 -4.16 54.11 2.38
N PRO A 457 -3.50 54.94 3.23
CA PRO A 457 -2.19 54.67 3.85
C PRO A 457 -2.25 54.47 5.39
N ALA A 458 -1.06 54.27 5.97
CA ALA A 458 -0.77 53.98 7.39
C ALA A 458 -1.36 54.96 8.44
N GLY A 459 -1.70 54.43 9.64
CA GLY A 459 -1.70 55.22 10.89
C GLY A 459 -2.68 54.83 12.02
N SER A 460 -2.21 53.97 12.92
CA SER A 460 -2.41 53.90 14.40
C SER A 460 -3.78 53.73 15.12
N THR A 461 -3.73 52.76 16.04
CA THR A 461 -4.39 52.61 17.38
C THR A 461 -5.90 52.36 17.50
N SER A 462 -6.29 51.13 17.84
CA SER A 462 -6.79 50.70 19.19
C SER A 462 -7.40 49.28 19.13
N GLN A 463 -7.11 48.47 20.17
CA GLN A 463 -7.65 47.12 20.41
C GLN A 463 -9.11 47.16 20.94
N PRO A 464 -9.75 46.03 21.34
CA PRO A 464 -10.20 44.90 20.50
C PRO A 464 -11.68 44.50 20.81
N ALA A 465 -12.36 43.76 19.92
CA ALA A 465 -13.52 42.92 20.29
C ALA A 465 -13.84 41.82 19.25
N THR A 466 -13.53 40.58 19.65
CA THR A 466 -14.26 39.30 19.51
C THR A 466 -15.11 38.91 18.27
N ALA A 467 -14.71 37.76 17.72
CA ALA A 467 -15.47 36.53 17.44
C ALA A 467 -16.40 36.40 16.21
N GLY A 468 -16.18 35.30 15.46
CA GLY A 468 -17.15 34.68 14.54
C GLY A 468 -16.51 34.09 13.27
N PRO A 469 -16.50 32.75 13.06
CA PRO A 469 -15.70 32.10 12.01
C PRO A 469 -16.53 31.66 10.78
N VAL A 470 -15.99 31.79 9.56
CA VAL A 470 -16.31 30.91 8.41
C VAL A 470 -15.10 30.71 7.48
N ASP A 471 -14.78 29.42 7.36
CA ASP A 471 -14.14 28.58 6.34
C ASP A 471 -13.87 29.12 4.91
N PRO A 472 -12.64 28.92 4.39
CA PRO A 472 -12.39 28.78 2.96
C PRO A 472 -11.53 27.53 2.64
N ARG A 473 -12.03 26.59 1.83
CA ARG A 473 -11.19 25.63 1.10
C ARG A 473 -11.67 25.38 -0.33
N SER A 474 -11.04 26.07 -1.28
CA SER A 474 -10.81 25.58 -2.64
C SER A 474 -9.39 25.94 -3.07
N GLY A 475 -8.49 24.94 -3.07
CA GLY A 475 -7.11 25.02 -3.55
C GLY A 475 -6.59 23.63 -3.95
N SER A 476 -6.12 23.55 -5.20
CA SER A 476 -5.59 22.44 -6.03
C SER A 476 -4.64 21.39 -5.39
N PRO A 477 -4.52 20.13 -5.92
CA PRO A 477 -3.83 19.00 -5.27
C PRO A 477 -2.35 18.73 -5.65
N TYR A 478 -1.64 19.59 -6.40
CA TYR A 478 -0.19 19.39 -6.66
C TYR A 478 0.68 20.55 -6.18
N GLY A 479 0.60 20.79 -4.87
CA GLY A 479 1.44 21.73 -4.15
C GLY A 479 1.40 21.42 -2.66
N THR A 480 1.66 20.18 -2.27
CA THR A 480 1.64 19.82 -0.86
C THR A 480 2.97 20.20 -0.23
N VAL A 481 2.98 21.42 0.32
CA VAL A 481 3.63 21.68 1.60
C VAL A 481 3.34 20.48 2.52
N PRO A 482 4.35 19.83 3.13
CA PRO A 482 4.09 18.71 4.03
C PRO A 482 3.11 19.15 5.13
N PRO A 483 2.24 18.23 5.61
CA PRO A 483 1.22 18.59 6.59
C PRO A 483 1.89 19.21 7.82
N ALA A 484 1.40 20.40 8.18
CA ALA A 484 1.83 21.09 9.38
C ALA A 484 1.61 20.18 10.61
N PHE A 485 2.63 20.02 11.44
CA PHE A 485 2.49 19.36 12.74
C PHE A 485 1.35 20.03 13.55
N PRO A 486 0.39 19.30 14.12
CA PRO A 486 -0.80 19.93 14.72
C PRO A 486 -0.42 20.87 15.88
N PRO A 487 -1.09 22.04 16.02
CA PRO A 487 -0.85 22.94 17.14
C PRO A 487 -1.28 22.29 18.47
N PRO A 488 -0.64 22.63 19.61
CA PRO A 488 -1.07 22.13 20.91
C PRO A 488 -2.52 22.55 21.21
N PRO A 489 -3.37 21.65 21.75
CA PRO A 489 -4.80 21.89 21.97
C PRO A 489 -5.07 23.04 22.97
N THR A 490 -6.18 23.75 22.77
CA THR A 490 -6.53 25.01 23.45
C THR A 490 -7.35 24.86 24.75
N ALA A 491 -7.77 23.65 25.15
CA ALA A 491 -8.38 23.30 26.47
C ALA A 491 -8.34 21.77 26.69
N PRO A 492 -8.33 21.24 27.95
CA PRO A 492 -7.62 20.01 28.27
C PRO A 492 -8.47 18.75 28.04
N HIS A 493 -8.51 18.28 26.80
CA HIS A 493 -8.54 16.83 26.56
C HIS A 493 -7.10 16.40 26.37
N VAL A 494 -6.55 15.69 27.37
CA VAL A 494 -5.15 15.22 27.37
C VAL A 494 -4.86 14.35 26.15
N TYR A 495 -5.86 13.60 25.70
CA TYR A 495 -5.75 12.65 24.59
C TYR A 495 -6.80 12.90 23.52
N GLU A 496 -6.41 12.71 22.25
CA GLU A 496 -7.29 12.70 21.09
C GLU A 496 -8.02 11.36 20.99
N ILE A 497 -9.07 11.18 21.80
CA ILE A 497 -9.77 9.89 21.97
C ILE A 497 -10.30 9.33 20.65
N GLN A 498 -10.65 10.18 19.68
CA GLN A 498 -11.13 9.75 18.37
C GLN A 498 -10.09 8.86 17.65
N LEU A 499 -8.80 9.16 17.76
CA LEU A 499 -7.73 8.34 17.15
C LEU A 499 -7.75 6.92 17.72
N PHE A 500 -7.94 6.78 19.03
CA PHE A 500 -8.04 5.48 19.67
C PHE A 500 -9.33 4.74 19.29
N GLU A 501 -10.47 5.42 19.24
CA GLU A 501 -11.74 4.80 18.87
C GLU A 501 -11.75 4.29 17.43
N GLU A 502 -11.19 5.07 16.49
CA GLU A 502 -10.99 4.64 15.11
C GLU A 502 -10.00 3.48 15.01
N PHE A 503 -8.90 3.53 15.75
CA PHE A 503 -7.90 2.47 15.79
C PHE A 503 -8.49 1.15 16.29
N ILE A 504 -9.25 1.16 17.39
CA ILE A 504 -9.90 -0.04 17.94
C ILE A 504 -11.04 -0.54 17.05
N LYS A 505 -11.77 0.35 16.38
CA LYS A 505 -12.78 -0.05 15.40
C LYS A 505 -12.16 -0.84 14.25
N LYS A 506 -10.96 -0.44 13.79
CA LYS A 506 -10.19 -1.16 12.76
C LYS A 506 -9.51 -2.42 13.30
N ASN A 507 -9.21 -2.47 14.60
CA ASN A 507 -8.49 -3.55 15.26
C ASN A 507 -9.28 -4.13 16.47
N PRO A 508 -10.48 -4.72 16.25
CA PRO A 508 -11.40 -5.11 17.32
C PRO A 508 -10.89 -6.26 18.22
N ASP A 509 -9.84 -6.94 17.77
CA ASP A 509 -9.21 -8.06 18.46
C ASP A 509 -8.11 -7.65 19.44
N VAL A 510 -7.64 -6.39 19.40
CA VAL A 510 -6.68 -5.85 20.37
C VAL A 510 -7.25 -5.93 21.80
N ARG A 511 -6.50 -6.54 22.70
CA ARG A 511 -6.82 -6.70 24.13
C ARG A 511 -5.82 -6.05 25.07
N PHE A 512 -4.62 -5.73 24.60
CA PHE A 512 -3.55 -5.14 25.41
C PHE A 512 -2.87 -3.98 24.67
N ILE A 513 -2.39 -2.99 25.42
CA ILE A 513 -1.62 -1.87 24.89
C ILE A 513 -0.25 -1.84 25.58
N TYR A 514 0.82 -1.95 24.79
CA TYR A 514 2.18 -1.64 25.19
C TYR A 514 2.35 -0.12 25.17
N VAL A 515 2.42 0.49 26.34
CA VAL A 515 2.77 1.91 26.49
C VAL A 515 4.26 2.02 26.63
N GLU A 516 4.91 2.60 25.63
CA GLU A 516 6.36 2.54 25.44
C GLU A 516 7.00 3.94 25.48
N TRP A 517 8.24 4.00 25.95
CA TRP A 517 9.09 5.19 25.88
C TRP A 517 10.54 4.79 25.68
N LEU A 518 11.31 5.67 25.03
CA LEU A 518 12.73 5.46 24.81
C LEU A 518 13.54 6.19 25.88
N ASP A 519 14.44 5.50 26.57
CA ASP A 519 15.35 6.12 27.53
C ASP A 519 16.60 6.72 26.85
N TYR A 520 17.45 7.38 27.64
CA TYR A 520 18.65 8.04 27.12
C TYR A 520 19.66 7.07 26.47
N MET A 521 19.59 5.78 26.79
CA MET A 521 20.45 4.74 26.25
C MET A 521 19.82 4.02 25.04
N ALA A 522 18.83 4.66 24.40
CA ALA A 522 18.09 4.10 23.27
C ALA A 522 17.41 2.76 23.58
N THR A 523 17.12 2.48 24.86
CA THR A 523 16.41 1.28 25.28
C THR A 523 14.92 1.57 25.34
N VAL A 524 14.11 0.75 24.66
CA VAL A 524 12.65 0.83 24.76
C VAL A 524 12.21 0.25 26.10
N ARG A 525 11.54 1.07 26.91
CA ARG A 525 10.91 0.70 28.16
C ARG A 525 9.40 0.61 27.93
N SER A 526 8.70 -0.28 28.64
CA SER A 526 7.27 -0.47 28.43
C SER A 526 6.47 -0.82 29.70
N ARG A 527 5.16 -0.56 29.61
CA ARG A 527 4.11 -1.06 30.51
C ARG A 527 2.97 -1.63 29.66
N ILE A 528 2.48 -2.81 30.03
CA ILE A 528 1.38 -3.47 29.31
C ILE A 528 0.10 -3.25 30.09
N LEU A 529 -0.90 -2.62 29.47
CA LEU A 529 -2.21 -2.39 30.06
C LEU A 529 -3.26 -3.22 29.32
N PRO A 530 -4.20 -3.89 30.04
CA PRO A 530 -5.41 -4.39 29.42
C PRO A 530 -6.19 -3.24 28.76
N ILE A 531 -6.79 -3.48 27.60
CA ILE A 531 -7.46 -2.44 26.80
C ILE A 531 -8.53 -1.69 27.60
N LYS A 532 -9.24 -2.36 28.51
CA LYS A 532 -10.23 -1.73 29.40
C LYS A 532 -9.60 -0.68 30.31
N GLU A 533 -8.43 -0.98 30.88
CA GLU A 533 -7.71 -0.07 31.76
C GLU A 533 -7.08 1.06 30.98
N PHE A 534 -6.49 0.78 29.81
CA PHE A 534 -5.99 1.82 28.93
C PHE A 534 -7.10 2.78 28.49
N THR A 535 -8.27 2.24 28.08
CA THR A 535 -9.45 3.02 27.68
C THR A 535 -9.95 3.91 28.82
N ARG A 536 -10.01 3.36 30.05
CA ARG A 536 -10.37 4.14 31.24
C ARG A 536 -9.37 5.28 31.45
N MET A 537 -8.07 4.95 31.50
CA MET A 537 -6.99 5.91 31.74
C MET A 537 -7.04 7.08 30.75
N ILE A 538 -7.11 6.82 29.45
CA ILE A 538 -7.12 7.91 28.46
C ILE A 538 -8.41 8.74 28.53
N ARG A 539 -9.57 8.14 28.83
CA ARG A 539 -10.84 8.87 28.95
C ARG A 539 -10.89 9.74 30.20
N ASP A 540 -10.28 9.29 31.29
CA ASP A 540 -10.16 10.03 32.54
C ASP A 540 -9.08 11.12 32.46
N GLY A 541 -8.23 11.10 31.42
CA GLY A 541 -7.09 12.01 31.27
C GLY A 541 -5.90 11.65 32.18
N ASP A 542 -5.89 10.43 32.70
CA ASP A 542 -4.86 9.89 33.58
C ASP A 542 -3.57 9.56 32.80
N ARG A 543 -2.46 9.36 33.52
CA ARG A 543 -1.15 8.97 32.98
C ARG A 543 -0.55 7.85 33.81
N ILE A 544 0.43 7.13 33.25
CA ILE A 544 1.15 6.09 34.00
C ILE A 544 2.26 6.73 34.81
N GLY A 545 2.09 6.77 36.12
CA GLY A 545 3.16 7.22 37.00
C GLY A 545 4.26 6.17 37.17
N ILE A 546 5.52 6.55 36.97
CA ILE A 546 6.71 5.72 37.18
C ILE A 546 7.73 6.42 38.07
N SER A 547 8.57 5.66 38.76
CA SER A 547 9.66 6.24 39.56
C SER A 547 10.57 7.09 38.70
N GLN A 548 10.94 8.28 39.19
CA GLN A 548 11.93 9.13 38.54
C GLN A 548 13.29 8.41 38.39
N GLY A 549 13.59 7.42 39.23
CA GLY A 549 14.78 6.59 39.09
C GLY A 549 14.89 5.90 37.72
N ASN A 550 13.77 5.61 37.04
CA ASN A 550 13.79 4.96 35.72
C ASN A 550 14.47 5.81 34.63
N THR A 551 14.54 7.13 34.79
CA THR A 551 15.25 8.01 33.83
C THR A 551 16.75 8.05 34.07
N GLY A 552 17.23 7.51 35.20
CA GLY A 552 18.63 7.54 35.62
C GLY A 552 19.31 6.18 35.64
N THR A 553 18.66 5.10 35.21
CA THR A 553 19.23 3.75 35.21
C THR A 553 19.78 3.35 33.85
N LEU A 554 20.92 2.65 33.83
CA LEU A 554 21.50 2.06 32.62
C LEU A 554 20.67 0.86 32.11
N GLN A 555 21.09 0.26 30.99
CA GLN A 555 20.41 -0.87 30.34
C GLN A 555 20.41 -2.17 31.17
N ASN A 556 21.17 -2.20 32.27
CA ASN A 556 21.25 -3.31 33.22
C ASN A 556 20.82 -2.91 34.63
N ASP A 557 20.06 -1.83 34.74
CA ASP A 557 19.61 -1.23 36.00
C ASP A 557 20.74 -0.68 36.89
N GLY A 558 21.95 -0.54 36.33
CA GLY A 558 23.07 0.16 36.96
C GLY A 558 22.67 1.61 37.29
N LEU A 559 22.92 2.02 38.53
CA LEU A 559 22.55 3.36 39.01
C LEU A 559 23.54 4.40 38.50
N THR A 560 23.02 5.51 37.99
CA THR A 560 23.83 6.70 37.66
C THR A 560 23.64 7.79 38.72
N PRO A 561 24.48 8.84 38.72
CA PRO A 561 24.29 9.99 39.62
C PRO A 561 22.94 10.72 39.47
N LEU A 562 22.20 10.48 38.38
CA LEU A 562 20.87 11.04 38.15
C LEU A 562 19.75 10.28 38.84
N VAL A 563 20.00 9.07 39.34
CA VAL A 563 18.97 8.27 40.03
C VAL A 563 18.56 9.00 41.30
N ASN A 564 17.26 9.26 41.40
CA ASN A 564 16.63 9.70 42.63
C ASN A 564 15.75 8.56 43.18
N THR A 565 15.84 8.28 44.48
CA THR A 565 14.99 7.31 45.19
C THR A 565 13.61 7.88 45.54
N THR A 566 13.44 9.19 45.35
CA THR A 566 12.20 9.93 45.60
C THR A 566 11.69 10.56 44.30
N GLY A 567 10.39 10.82 44.23
CA GLY A 567 9.77 11.46 43.07
C GLY A 567 9.22 10.49 42.03
N GLN A 568 8.31 11.02 41.23
CA GLN A 568 7.54 10.30 40.22
C GLN A 568 7.47 11.17 38.96
N ILE A 569 7.62 10.53 37.81
CA ILE A 569 7.30 11.13 36.52
C ILE A 569 6.12 10.39 35.92
N TYR A 570 5.47 11.00 34.93
CA TYR A 570 4.30 10.44 34.29
C TYR A 570 4.58 10.16 32.82
N ILE A 571 4.23 8.97 32.38
CA ILE A 571 4.30 8.54 30.98
C ILE A 571 2.94 8.82 30.35
N GLU A 572 2.94 9.71 29.37
CA GLU A 572 1.74 10.16 28.65
C GLU A 572 1.77 9.58 27.22
N PRO A 573 0.91 8.59 26.91
CA PRO A 573 0.78 8.03 25.57
C PRO A 573 0.41 9.07 24.51
N ASP A 574 1.09 9.03 23.37
CA ASP A 574 0.72 9.80 22.20
C ASP A 574 -0.07 8.94 21.22
N LEU A 575 -1.39 9.09 21.20
CA LEU A 575 -2.28 8.25 20.41
C LEU A 575 -2.02 8.33 18.89
N ARG A 576 -1.28 9.34 18.41
CA ARG A 576 -0.85 9.46 17.01
C ARG A 576 0.17 8.37 16.61
N SER A 577 0.83 7.76 17.59
CA SER A 577 1.81 6.68 17.41
C SER A 577 1.24 5.27 17.56
N LEU A 578 -0.08 5.15 17.78
CA LEU A 578 -0.76 3.86 17.92
C LEU A 578 -0.58 3.00 16.68
N ARG A 579 0.01 1.82 16.88
CA ARG A 579 0.08 0.76 15.86
C ARG A 579 -0.22 -0.59 16.47
N ARG A 580 -0.87 -1.45 15.70
CA ARG A 580 -1.05 -2.86 16.06
C ARG A 580 0.34 -3.52 16.16
N THR A 581 0.52 -4.50 17.04
CA THR A 581 1.73 -5.34 17.03
C THR A 581 1.67 -6.35 15.88
N HIS A 582 2.80 -6.98 15.57
CA HIS A 582 2.86 -8.00 14.53
C HIS A 582 2.00 -9.22 14.89
N ASN A 583 1.52 -9.95 13.88
CA ASN A 583 0.60 -11.09 14.04
C ASN A 583 1.15 -12.29 14.84
N LYS A 584 2.44 -12.29 15.17
CA LYS A 584 3.10 -13.30 16.02
C LYS A 584 3.43 -12.78 17.42
N ASP A 585 3.00 -11.57 17.77
CA ASP A 585 3.11 -11.07 19.14
C ASP A 585 2.35 -12.02 20.09
N PRO A 586 2.92 -12.35 21.25
CA PRO A 586 2.29 -13.29 22.19
C PRO A 586 0.96 -12.79 22.75
N LEU A 587 0.67 -11.48 22.63
CA LEU A 587 -0.59 -10.87 23.05
C LEU A 587 -1.30 -10.27 21.82
N PRO A 588 -2.64 -10.35 21.74
CA PRO A 588 -3.37 -9.56 20.76
C PRO A 588 -3.33 -8.09 21.19
N SER A 589 -2.42 -7.32 20.61
CA SER A 589 -1.94 -6.09 21.25
C SER A 589 -1.65 -4.95 20.24
N ALA A 590 -1.39 -3.78 20.79
CA ALA A 590 -0.91 -2.60 20.06
C ALA A 590 0.17 -1.89 20.88
N THR A 591 1.03 -1.11 20.22
CA THR A 591 2.05 -0.24 20.83
C THR A 591 1.65 1.23 20.68
N VAL A 592 2.04 2.04 21.67
CA VAL A 592 1.94 3.50 21.66
C VAL A 592 3.19 4.11 22.32
N LEU A 593 3.83 5.07 21.65
CA LEU A 593 4.97 5.80 22.20
C LEU A 593 4.51 6.99 23.04
N SER A 594 5.35 7.39 24.00
CA SER A 594 4.92 8.28 25.08
C SER A 594 5.89 9.41 25.38
N TYR A 595 5.35 10.49 25.94
CA TYR A 595 6.12 11.60 26.53
C TYR A 595 6.38 11.40 28.02
N TRP A 596 7.35 12.13 28.55
CA TRP A 596 7.54 12.27 30.00
C TRP A 596 6.96 13.60 30.47
N ARG A 597 6.11 13.53 31.49
CA ARG A 597 5.36 14.65 32.05
C ARG A 597 5.53 14.75 33.57
N SER A 598 5.30 15.94 34.10
CA SER A 598 5.07 16.16 35.52
C SER A 598 3.69 15.61 35.95
N GLU A 599 3.42 15.64 37.25
CA GLU A 599 2.08 15.34 37.80
C GLU A 599 0.99 16.25 37.23
N SER A 600 1.30 17.53 37.00
CA SER A 600 0.38 18.48 36.37
C SER A 600 0.21 18.29 34.86
N GLY A 601 0.90 17.32 34.25
CA GLY A 601 0.90 17.09 32.81
C GLY A 601 1.83 18.03 32.03
N ALA A 602 2.67 18.83 32.69
CA ALA A 602 3.62 19.69 32.01
C ALA A 602 4.78 18.87 31.39
N PRO A 603 5.30 19.26 30.20
CA PRO A 603 6.47 18.63 29.62
C PRO A 603 7.66 18.64 30.58
N LEU A 604 8.36 17.50 30.68
CA LEU A 604 9.64 17.47 31.39
C LEU A 604 10.77 17.97 30.46
N PRO A 605 11.62 18.91 30.93
CA PRO A 605 12.71 19.47 30.13
C PRO A 605 13.71 18.42 29.61
N ASN A 606 13.84 17.30 30.31
CA ASN A 606 14.76 16.21 29.97
C ASN A 606 14.09 15.08 29.16
N CYS A 607 12.88 15.25 28.63
CA CYS A 607 12.25 14.25 27.78
C CYS A 607 12.79 14.31 26.34
N PRO A 608 13.48 13.27 25.82
CA PRO A 608 14.03 13.30 24.46
C PRO A 608 12.98 13.52 23.38
N ARG A 609 11.83 12.85 23.49
CA ARG A 609 10.72 12.94 22.54
C ARG A 609 10.10 14.34 22.51
N ASN A 610 9.91 14.97 23.68
CA ASN A 610 9.39 16.34 23.78
C ASN A 610 10.41 17.38 23.28
N ALA A 611 11.70 17.17 23.53
CA ALA A 611 12.76 18.06 23.03
C ALA A 611 12.77 18.10 21.50
N LEU A 612 12.69 16.93 20.85
CA LEU A 612 12.56 16.84 19.40
C LEU A 612 11.29 17.55 18.89
N GLU A 613 10.13 17.27 19.47
CA GLU A 613 8.86 17.90 19.07
C GLU A 613 8.91 19.43 19.18
N THR A 614 9.54 19.95 20.24
CA THR A 614 9.74 21.40 20.44
C THR A 614 10.58 22.00 19.31
N LEU A 615 11.66 21.33 18.90
CA LEU A 615 12.54 21.78 17.82
C LEU A 615 11.86 21.70 16.44
N ILE A 616 11.08 20.64 16.18
CA ILE A 616 10.25 20.52 14.97
C ILE A 616 9.28 21.70 14.88
N ASN A 617 8.57 21.99 15.99
CA ASN A 617 7.63 23.10 16.04
C ASN A 617 8.31 24.45 15.84
N ASN A 618 9.49 24.66 16.42
CA ASN A 618 10.26 25.89 16.21
C ASN A 618 10.64 26.06 14.72
N LEU A 619 11.17 25.00 14.10
CA LEU A 619 11.53 25.00 12.68
C LEU A 619 10.32 25.30 11.78
N GLN A 620 9.19 24.67 12.07
CA GLN A 620 7.97 24.87 11.29
C GLN A 620 7.34 26.24 11.49
N TYR A 621 7.17 26.69 12.72
CA TYR A 621 6.36 27.86 13.03
C TYR A 621 7.14 29.16 13.11
N ALA A 622 8.36 29.15 13.65
CA ALA A 622 9.21 30.34 13.70
C ALA A 622 9.97 30.53 12.39
N HIS A 623 10.31 29.43 11.71
CA HIS A 623 11.11 29.47 10.50
C HIS A 623 10.36 29.03 9.25
N ALA A 624 9.07 28.68 9.26
CA ALA A 624 8.33 28.28 8.05
C ALA A 624 9.04 27.19 7.22
N THR A 625 9.76 26.29 7.89
CA THR A 625 10.51 25.19 7.28
C THR A 625 10.00 23.88 7.82
N THR A 626 9.76 22.93 6.94
CA THR A 626 9.25 21.59 7.28
C THR A 626 10.19 20.53 6.77
N LEU A 627 10.16 19.35 7.40
CA LEU A 627 11.06 18.24 7.10
C LEU A 627 10.29 16.97 6.79
N LEU A 628 10.79 16.18 5.83
CA LEU A 628 10.53 14.76 5.74
C LEU A 628 11.81 13.99 6.03
N ILE A 629 11.70 12.93 6.84
CA ILE A 629 12.81 12.14 7.35
C ILE A 629 12.62 10.69 6.90
N GLY A 630 13.61 10.14 6.21
CA GLY A 630 13.69 8.71 5.87
C GLY A 630 14.89 8.07 6.55
N PHE A 631 14.76 6.82 6.98
CA PHE A 631 15.84 6.06 7.60
C PHE A 631 16.15 4.80 6.80
N GLU A 632 17.43 4.51 6.64
CA GLU A 632 17.94 3.22 6.20
C GLU A 632 18.34 2.43 7.45
N ILE A 633 17.81 1.22 7.63
CA ILE A 633 18.18 0.34 8.75
C ILE A 633 19.13 -0.72 8.21
N GLU A 634 20.43 -0.55 8.43
CA GLU A 634 21.38 -1.65 8.25
C GLU A 634 21.40 -2.50 9.52
N ALA A 635 21.17 -3.81 9.36
CA ALA A 635 21.20 -4.77 10.45
C ALA A 635 21.95 -6.03 10.05
N THR A 636 22.70 -6.59 11.00
CA THR A 636 23.35 -7.89 10.83
C THR A 636 22.55 -8.97 11.54
N PHE A 637 22.20 -10.03 10.83
CA PHE A 637 21.50 -11.20 11.35
C PHE A 637 22.51 -12.29 11.71
N LEU A 638 22.42 -12.79 12.92
CA LEU A 638 23.39 -13.68 13.53
C LEU A 638 22.72 -14.96 14.04
N SER A 639 23.34 -16.10 13.77
CA SER A 639 23.03 -17.38 14.39
C SER A 639 23.80 -17.53 15.70
N ARG A 640 23.17 -18.04 16.75
CA ARG A 640 23.85 -18.31 18.02
C ARG A 640 24.50 -19.70 18.02
N SER A 641 25.82 -19.76 18.18
CA SER A 641 26.62 -21.00 18.13
C SER A 641 26.45 -21.94 19.34
N THR A 642 25.59 -21.62 20.31
CA THR A 642 25.17 -22.54 21.38
C THR A 642 23.72 -22.24 21.75
N ALA A 643 22.91 -23.30 21.94
CA ALA A 643 21.49 -23.21 22.27
C ALA A 643 21.22 -22.20 23.41
N PRO A 644 20.10 -21.44 23.39
CA PRO A 644 19.77 -20.53 24.47
C PRO A 644 19.75 -21.28 25.80
N LYS A 645 20.61 -20.88 26.74
CA LYS A 645 20.59 -21.41 28.10
C LYS A 645 19.23 -21.10 28.70
N ASN A 646 18.46 -22.15 28.97
CA ASN A 646 17.27 -22.05 29.82
C ASN A 646 17.70 -21.48 31.19
N PRO A 647 17.13 -20.34 31.64
CA PRO A 647 17.47 -19.73 32.92
C PRO A 647 17.14 -20.60 34.15
N PHE A 648 16.46 -21.74 33.97
CA PHE A 648 16.15 -22.72 35.00
C PHE A 648 17.03 -23.99 34.97
N SER A 649 18.04 -24.06 34.09
CA SER A 649 18.92 -25.23 33.98
C SER A 649 20.28 -24.98 34.65
N SER A 650 20.59 -25.75 35.69
CA SER A 650 21.81 -25.65 36.50
C SER A 650 22.99 -26.48 35.96
N ASN A 651 23.16 -26.61 34.64
CA ASN A 651 24.31 -27.32 34.08
C ASN A 651 25.39 -26.34 33.60
N THR A 652 26.37 -26.12 34.47
CA THR A 652 27.62 -25.43 34.19
C THR A 652 28.66 -26.43 33.70
N SER A 653 28.98 -26.39 32.40
CA SER A 653 30.27 -26.89 31.90
C SER A 653 30.95 -25.78 31.10
N SER A 654 32.10 -25.37 31.63
CA SER A 654 32.94 -24.28 31.18
C SER A 654 34.00 -24.75 30.19
N THR A 655 34.00 -24.15 29.00
CA THR A 655 35.22 -23.81 28.25
C THR A 655 35.04 -22.40 27.68
N PRO A 656 35.91 -21.43 28.04
CA PRO A 656 35.85 -20.05 27.57
C PRO A 656 36.73 -19.89 26.33
N ASP A 657 36.13 -19.92 25.14
CA ASP A 657 36.61 -19.30 23.89
C ASP A 657 35.79 -19.86 22.74
N THR A 658 34.77 -19.12 22.31
CA THR A 658 34.20 -19.13 20.95
C THR A 658 33.11 -18.07 20.95
N ASP A 659 33.23 -17.07 20.08
CA ASP A 659 32.21 -16.05 19.85
C ASP A 659 30.83 -16.72 19.74
N PRO A 660 29.83 -16.35 20.58
CA PRO A 660 28.53 -17.02 20.55
C PRO A 660 27.75 -16.69 19.28
N PHE A 661 28.19 -15.75 18.45
CA PHE A 661 27.47 -15.32 17.26
C PHE A 661 28.27 -15.56 15.98
N THR A 662 27.60 -16.07 14.96
CA THR A 662 28.11 -16.20 13.59
C THR A 662 27.11 -15.54 12.63
N PRO A 663 27.56 -14.98 11.49
CA PRO A 663 26.63 -14.41 10.52
C PRO A 663 25.64 -15.45 10.00
N LEU A 664 24.39 -15.05 9.76
CA LEU A 664 23.35 -15.90 9.17
C LEU A 664 23.76 -16.39 7.77
N THR A 665 24.41 -15.52 6.98
CA THR A 665 24.91 -15.84 5.64
C THR A 665 26.37 -15.42 5.52
N ASN A 666 27.22 -16.27 4.93
CA ASN A 666 28.65 -15.99 4.79
C ASN A 666 28.99 -15.41 3.42
N THR A 667 28.36 -15.94 2.37
CA THR A 667 28.52 -15.46 1.01
C THR A 667 27.75 -14.15 0.85
N HIS A 668 28.45 -13.08 0.50
CA HIS A 668 27.86 -11.77 0.32
C HIS A 668 28.56 -11.00 -0.79
N ALA A 669 27.80 -10.12 -1.41
CA ALA A 669 28.25 -9.00 -2.23
C ALA A 669 27.09 -8.00 -2.25
N TRP A 670 27.40 -6.71 -2.24
CA TRP A 670 26.39 -5.66 -2.14
C TRP A 670 25.33 -5.79 -3.25
N GLY A 671 24.05 -5.82 -2.85
CA GLY A 671 22.92 -5.95 -3.78
C GLY A 671 22.77 -7.31 -4.44
N THR A 672 23.51 -8.33 -4.00
CA THR A 672 23.37 -9.70 -4.53
C THR A 672 22.35 -10.51 -3.75
N LEU A 673 21.72 -11.46 -4.46
CA LEU A 673 20.85 -12.47 -3.90
C LEU A 673 21.44 -13.85 -4.23
N THR A 674 22.50 -14.21 -3.49
CA THR A 674 23.13 -15.53 -3.62
C THR A 674 22.15 -16.64 -3.23
N PRO A 675 22.37 -17.91 -3.64
CA PRO A 675 21.52 -19.02 -3.20
C PRO A 675 21.41 -19.15 -1.66
N GLU A 676 22.49 -18.85 -0.93
CA GLU A 676 22.51 -18.85 0.54
C GLU A 676 21.56 -17.77 1.11
N GLN A 677 21.56 -16.56 0.53
CA GLN A 677 20.67 -15.46 0.91
C GLN A 677 19.23 -15.70 0.45
N TRP A 678 19.03 -16.27 -0.75
CA TRP A 678 17.72 -16.62 -1.29
C TRP A 678 16.98 -17.61 -0.37
N LEU A 679 17.69 -18.58 0.20
CA LEU A 679 17.14 -19.52 1.19
C LEU A 679 16.66 -18.83 2.48
N GLN A 680 17.14 -17.61 2.79
CA GLN A 680 16.68 -16.83 3.94
C GLN A 680 15.46 -15.95 3.61
N LEU A 681 15.05 -15.83 2.34
CA LEU A 681 13.91 -14.99 1.96
C LEU A 681 12.59 -15.35 2.66
N PRO A 682 12.25 -16.62 2.96
CA PRO A 682 11.05 -16.91 3.75
C PRO A 682 11.08 -16.25 5.13
N PHE A 683 12.24 -16.23 5.79
CA PHE A 683 12.45 -15.54 7.06
C PHE A 683 12.32 -14.02 6.91
N PHE A 684 13.01 -13.42 5.93
CA PHE A 684 12.91 -11.98 5.68
C PHE A 684 11.51 -11.55 5.24
N SER A 685 10.84 -12.36 4.42
CA SER A 685 9.45 -12.14 4.01
C SER A 685 8.53 -12.07 5.22
N GLU A 686 8.77 -12.85 6.26
CA GLU A 686 7.98 -12.77 7.49
C GLU A 686 8.15 -11.42 8.20
N ILE A 687 9.38 -10.90 8.25
CA ILE A 687 9.66 -9.56 8.78
C ILE A 687 8.95 -8.50 7.93
N LEU A 688 9.10 -8.56 6.61
CA LEU A 688 8.53 -7.58 5.69
C LEU A 688 7.01 -7.56 5.75
N LEU A 689 6.36 -8.74 5.73
CA LEU A 689 4.90 -8.86 5.82
C LEU A 689 4.37 -8.43 7.20
N ALA A 690 5.12 -8.66 8.28
CA ALA A 690 4.74 -8.18 9.60
C ALA A 690 4.80 -6.65 9.72
N LEU A 691 5.83 -6.02 9.14
CA LEU A 691 5.96 -4.57 9.07
C LEU A 691 4.83 -3.96 8.22
N ASP A 692 4.54 -4.55 7.06
CA ASP A 692 3.44 -4.14 6.18
C ASP A 692 2.08 -4.22 6.89
N ALA A 693 1.80 -5.33 7.59
CA ALA A 693 0.58 -5.49 8.38
C ALA A 693 0.44 -4.47 9.54
N MET A 694 1.54 -3.84 9.96
CA MET A 694 1.55 -2.74 10.94
C MET A 694 1.47 -1.35 10.28
N GLY A 695 1.33 -1.29 8.95
CA GLY A 695 1.33 -0.07 8.14
C GLY A 695 2.73 0.55 7.99
N ILE A 696 3.79 -0.25 8.04
CA ILE A 696 5.18 0.16 7.80
C ILE A 696 5.63 -0.44 6.46
N GLU A 697 5.41 0.31 5.39
CA GLU A 697 5.70 -0.10 4.01
C GLU A 697 7.20 0.06 3.69
N ILE A 698 7.96 -1.04 3.76
CA ILE A 698 9.38 -1.04 3.38
C ILE A 698 9.52 -0.71 1.89
N GLN A 699 10.28 0.34 1.57
CA GLN A 699 10.46 0.78 0.17
C GLN A 699 11.43 -0.11 -0.60
N GLN A 700 12.50 -0.57 0.07
CA GLN A 700 13.49 -1.47 -0.49
C GLN A 700 14.05 -2.36 0.61
N PHE A 701 14.41 -3.58 0.23
CA PHE A 701 15.13 -4.53 1.05
C PHE A 701 16.21 -5.18 0.21
N HIS A 702 17.45 -5.20 0.68
CA HIS A 702 18.56 -5.84 -0.02
C HIS A 702 19.65 -6.33 0.92
N ALA A 703 20.47 -7.26 0.43
CA ALA A 703 21.71 -7.62 1.10
C ALA A 703 22.72 -6.47 1.00
N GLU A 704 23.44 -6.24 2.10
CA GLU A 704 24.47 -5.22 2.20
C GLU A 704 25.89 -5.82 2.02
N SER A 705 26.89 -4.98 2.24
CA SER A 705 28.30 -5.23 1.97
C SER A 705 28.98 -6.21 2.94
N GLY A 706 28.24 -6.78 3.91
CA GLY A 706 28.76 -7.69 4.94
C GLY A 706 28.07 -9.05 5.01
N PRO A 707 28.75 -10.09 5.54
CA PRO A 707 28.10 -11.35 5.89
C PRO A 707 26.92 -11.15 6.85
N GLY A 708 25.77 -11.73 6.51
CA GLY A 708 24.54 -11.61 7.31
C GLY A 708 23.96 -10.19 7.37
N GLN A 709 24.50 -9.24 6.60
CA GLN A 709 24.08 -7.84 6.64
C GLN A 709 23.00 -7.55 5.59
N TYR A 710 21.94 -6.87 6.01
CA TYR A 710 20.83 -6.48 5.16
C TYR A 710 20.38 -5.06 5.51
N GLU A 711 19.76 -4.39 4.55
CA GLU A 711 19.21 -3.04 4.72
C GLU A 711 17.70 -3.04 4.50
N PHE A 712 16.98 -2.32 5.37
CA PHE A 712 15.56 -2.01 5.23
C PHE A 712 15.39 -0.51 5.04
N ILE A 713 14.86 -0.09 3.90
CA ILE A 713 14.64 1.33 3.60
C ILE A 713 13.22 1.72 4.01
N LEU A 714 13.10 2.59 5.02
CA LEU A 714 11.81 3.11 5.50
C LEU A 714 11.32 4.27 4.63
N PRO A 715 9.99 4.43 4.48
CA PRO A 715 9.42 5.54 3.73
C PRO A 715 9.64 6.86 4.48
N PRO A 716 9.88 7.97 3.77
CA PRO A 716 10.07 9.27 4.41
C PRO A 716 8.77 9.76 5.06
N GLN A 717 8.85 10.21 6.31
CA GLN A 717 7.71 10.67 7.11
C GLN A 717 8.03 11.97 7.86
N PRO A 718 7.02 12.69 8.41
CA PRO A 718 7.29 13.80 9.32
C PRO A 718 8.18 13.36 10.49
N PRO A 719 9.06 14.23 11.02
CA PRO A 719 10.24 13.79 11.79
C PRO A 719 9.94 12.95 13.03
N LEU A 720 8.90 13.32 13.80
CA LEU A 720 8.51 12.58 14.99
C LEU A 720 7.97 11.18 14.62
N LEU A 721 7.07 11.13 13.63
CA LEU A 721 6.50 9.87 13.13
C LEU A 721 7.56 8.97 12.49
N ALA A 722 8.53 9.53 11.78
CA ALA A 722 9.63 8.78 11.18
C ALA A 722 10.45 8.02 12.24
N ILE A 723 10.68 8.64 13.40
CA ILE A 723 11.38 7.99 14.52
C ILE A 723 10.49 6.97 15.22
N ASP A 724 9.21 7.29 15.43
CA ASP A 724 8.26 6.34 16.02
C ASP A 724 8.21 5.05 15.17
N THR A 725 8.10 5.21 13.84
CA THR A 725 8.14 4.12 12.85
C THR A 725 9.47 3.38 12.87
N LEU A 726 10.62 4.07 12.98
CA LEU A 726 11.94 3.46 13.10
C LEU A 726 12.06 2.56 14.34
N ILE A 727 11.58 3.03 15.50
CA ILE A 727 11.62 2.27 16.75
C ILE A 727 10.76 1.01 16.62
N GLN A 728 9.53 1.16 16.13
CA GLN A 728 8.60 0.05 15.94
C GLN A 728 9.14 -0.97 14.92
N ALA A 729 9.75 -0.51 13.82
CA ALA A 729 10.36 -1.39 12.82
C ALA A 729 11.52 -2.21 13.40
N ARG A 730 12.42 -1.56 14.15
CA ARG A 730 13.54 -2.24 14.83
C ARG A 730 13.05 -3.29 15.82
N GLN A 731 12.00 -3.01 16.59
CA GLN A 731 11.41 -3.96 17.52
C GLN A 731 10.88 -5.20 16.79
N VAL A 732 10.14 -5.02 15.70
CA VAL A 732 9.58 -6.13 14.91
C VAL A 732 10.68 -6.98 14.28
N ILE A 733 11.69 -6.33 13.67
CA ILE A 733 12.86 -7.01 13.11
C ILE A 733 13.53 -7.89 14.19
N ALA A 734 13.78 -7.34 15.37
CA ALA A 734 14.43 -8.06 16.47
C ALA A 734 13.55 -9.19 17.04
N GLN A 735 12.24 -8.96 17.20
CA GLN A 735 11.28 -9.94 17.72
C GLN A 735 11.15 -11.14 16.78
N ILE A 736 10.95 -10.89 15.48
CA ILE A 736 10.83 -11.96 14.49
C ILE A 736 12.15 -12.71 14.32
N ALA A 737 13.30 -12.02 14.28
CA ALA A 737 14.60 -12.69 14.32
C ALA A 737 14.71 -13.65 15.53
N SER A 738 14.26 -13.20 16.71
CA SER A 738 14.29 -14.01 17.93
C SER A 738 13.37 -15.23 17.86
N LEU A 739 12.23 -15.15 17.16
CA LEU A 739 11.32 -16.29 16.92
C LEU A 739 11.96 -17.39 16.05
N HIS A 740 13.00 -17.04 15.29
CA HIS A 740 13.78 -17.94 14.45
C HIS A 740 15.12 -18.35 15.08
N ASP A 741 15.29 -18.15 16.40
CA ASP A 741 16.54 -18.38 17.13
C ASP A 741 17.74 -17.57 16.59
N LEU A 742 17.46 -16.46 15.91
CA LEU A 742 18.43 -15.52 15.37
C LEU A 742 18.52 -14.26 16.22
N ARG A 743 19.62 -13.53 16.04
CA ARG A 743 19.82 -12.19 16.59
C ARG A 743 20.00 -11.20 15.46
N ALA A 744 19.05 -10.27 15.29
CA ALA A 744 19.29 -9.06 14.52
C ALA A 744 20.00 -8.04 15.42
N THR A 745 21.11 -7.47 14.94
CA THR A 745 21.85 -6.45 15.69
C THR A 745 22.16 -5.23 14.85
N LEU A 746 22.07 -4.06 15.49
CA LEU A 746 22.47 -2.75 15.00
C LEU A 746 23.88 -2.34 15.45
N HIS A 747 24.66 -3.26 16.02
CA HIS A 747 26.03 -3.00 16.44
C HIS A 747 26.83 -2.33 15.29
N PRO A 748 27.54 -1.19 15.50
CA PRO A 748 28.14 -0.44 14.40
C PRO A 748 29.20 -1.21 13.61
N LYS A 749 29.92 -2.11 14.30
CA LYS A 749 30.97 -2.95 13.69
C LYS A 749 31.02 -4.38 14.26
N PRO A 750 30.05 -5.25 13.94
CA PRO A 750 29.84 -6.52 14.65
C PRO A 750 30.95 -7.54 14.40
N PHE A 751 31.79 -7.40 13.37
CA PHE A 751 32.91 -8.32 13.11
C PHE A 751 34.28 -7.64 13.17
N GLY A 752 34.37 -6.59 13.98
CA GLY A 752 35.61 -5.84 14.21
C GLY A 752 36.08 -5.03 13.00
N PRO A 753 37.29 -4.45 13.04
CA PRO A 753 37.71 -3.40 12.12
C PRO A 753 37.68 -3.76 10.63
N LYS A 754 37.85 -5.05 10.29
CA LYS A 754 37.85 -5.55 8.91
C LYS A 754 36.47 -5.96 8.38
N GLY A 755 35.48 -6.13 9.25
CA GLY A 755 34.12 -6.47 8.83
C GLY A 755 33.38 -5.27 8.25
N ALA A 756 32.27 -5.48 7.55
CA ALA A 756 31.35 -4.39 7.26
C ALA A 756 30.72 -3.86 8.56
N GLY A 757 30.28 -2.60 8.54
CA GLY A 757 29.62 -1.98 9.69
C GLY A 757 28.18 -1.60 9.37
N ASN A 758 27.34 -1.52 10.40
CA ASN A 758 25.94 -1.11 10.27
C ASN A 758 25.79 0.39 10.53
N ALA A 759 25.24 1.10 9.56
CA ALA A 759 24.81 2.48 9.70
C ALA A 759 23.31 2.59 9.99
N ALA A 760 22.85 3.82 10.24
CA ALA A 760 21.45 4.17 10.12
C ALA A 760 21.35 5.51 9.39
N HIS A 761 21.67 5.53 8.10
CA HIS A 761 21.67 6.76 7.32
C HIS A 761 20.30 7.44 7.42
N VAL A 762 20.32 8.76 7.62
CA VAL A 762 19.10 9.56 7.71
C VAL A 762 19.03 10.53 6.54
N HIS A 763 17.96 10.38 5.76
CA HIS A 763 17.61 11.28 4.66
C HIS A 763 16.74 12.40 5.20
N ILE A 764 17.16 13.64 4.99
CA ILE A 764 16.51 14.85 5.46
C ILE A 764 16.09 15.67 4.24
N SER A 765 14.78 15.75 4.00
CA SER A 765 14.21 16.56 2.92
C SER A 765 13.61 17.84 3.50
N LEU A 766 14.14 18.99 3.12
CA LEU A 766 13.72 20.31 3.56
C LEU A 766 12.73 20.94 2.59
N HIS A 767 11.69 21.58 3.14
CA HIS A 767 10.72 22.35 2.38
C HIS A 767 10.48 23.73 3.02
N PRO A 768 10.67 24.83 2.27
CA PRO A 768 11.13 24.90 0.87
C PRO A 768 12.64 24.63 0.75
N PRO A 769 13.10 24.11 -0.42
CA PRO A 769 14.47 23.60 -0.59
C PRO A 769 15.53 24.70 -0.65
N ASP A 770 15.18 25.93 -0.99
CA ASP A 770 16.07 27.11 -1.06
C ASP A 770 16.70 27.49 0.29
N ARG A 771 16.18 26.95 1.39
CA ARG A 771 16.70 27.15 2.75
C ARG A 771 17.75 26.14 3.16
N ASP A 772 18.06 25.16 2.31
CA ASP A 772 18.98 24.06 2.61
C ASP A 772 20.45 24.51 2.72
N MET A 773 20.93 25.27 1.74
CA MET A 773 22.35 25.55 1.49
C MET A 773 22.95 26.67 2.34
N GLN A 774 22.18 27.73 2.64
CA GLN A 774 22.71 28.93 3.28
C GLN A 774 22.57 28.93 4.80
N PHE A 775 21.83 28.00 5.40
CA PHE A 775 21.57 28.09 6.84
C PHE A 775 21.52 26.74 7.56
N PHE A 776 20.61 25.85 7.16
CA PHE A 776 20.39 24.62 7.89
C PHE A 776 21.60 23.68 7.81
N VAL A 777 22.07 23.41 6.58
CA VAL A 777 23.19 22.47 6.34
C VAL A 777 24.48 22.97 6.95
N GLY A 778 24.80 24.25 6.81
CA GLY A 778 26.04 24.76 7.38
C GLY A 778 25.99 24.90 8.90
N GLY A 779 24.82 25.09 9.51
CA GLY A 779 24.64 24.89 10.95
C GLY A 779 24.95 23.45 11.34
N VAL A 780 24.38 22.47 10.65
CA VAL A 780 24.69 21.04 10.87
C VAL A 780 26.18 20.74 10.70
N LEU A 781 26.85 21.27 9.69
CA LEU A 781 28.29 21.09 9.47
C LEU A 781 29.14 21.74 10.57
N ALA A 782 28.84 22.97 10.96
CA ALA A 782 29.57 23.71 11.99
C ALA A 782 29.55 22.99 13.34
N HIS A 783 28.40 22.38 13.66
CA HIS A 783 28.17 21.66 14.91
C HIS A 783 28.45 20.15 14.80
N LEU A 784 28.76 19.62 13.61
CA LEU A 784 28.90 18.19 13.35
C LEU A 784 29.82 17.45 14.33
N PRO A 785 30.99 18.00 14.75
CA PRO A 785 31.82 17.35 15.76
C PRO A 785 31.08 17.09 17.09
N ALA A 786 30.27 18.06 17.55
CA ALA A 786 29.44 17.89 18.74
C ALA A 786 28.25 16.94 18.48
N LEU A 787 27.68 16.95 17.27
CA LEU A 787 26.58 16.05 16.89
C LEU A 787 27.00 14.57 16.96
N CYS A 788 28.27 14.24 16.66
CA CYS A 788 28.80 12.89 16.76
C CYS A 788 28.61 12.27 18.15
N ALA A 789 28.52 13.07 19.21
CA ALA A 789 28.21 12.57 20.55
C ALA A 789 26.85 11.83 20.57
N PHE A 790 25.85 12.36 19.85
CA PHE A 790 24.51 11.78 19.78
C PHE A 790 24.34 10.77 18.65
N THR A 791 24.98 11.00 17.50
CA THR A 791 24.80 10.17 16.29
C THR A 791 25.76 8.98 16.21
N LEU A 792 26.89 9.04 16.93
CA LEU A 792 27.92 8.00 17.06
C LEU A 792 28.21 7.78 18.56
N PRO A 793 27.26 7.20 19.33
CA PRO A 793 27.23 7.35 20.79
C PRO A 793 28.03 6.29 21.56
N ALA A 794 28.84 5.46 20.90
CA ALA A 794 29.70 4.47 21.54
C ALA A 794 31.09 4.45 20.91
N LYS A 795 32.04 3.78 21.57
CA LYS A 795 33.39 3.61 21.03
C LYS A 795 33.35 2.91 19.66
N GLU A 796 32.52 1.87 19.55
CA GLU A 796 32.32 1.03 18.36
C GLU A 796 31.83 1.84 17.16
N SER A 797 31.10 2.94 17.40
CA SER A 797 30.64 3.86 16.36
C SER A 797 31.79 4.46 15.55
N TYR A 798 32.90 4.79 16.21
CA TYR A 798 34.07 5.40 15.57
C TYR A 798 34.97 4.37 14.89
N GLU A 799 34.78 3.08 15.16
CA GLU A 799 35.42 1.99 14.41
C GLU A 799 34.72 1.75 13.06
N ARG A 800 33.45 2.19 12.93
CA ARG A 800 32.70 2.16 11.69
C ARG A 800 33.11 3.30 10.74
N VAL A 801 33.17 4.53 11.24
CA VAL A 801 33.38 5.73 10.42
C VAL A 801 34.87 5.96 10.15
N VAL A 802 35.32 5.54 8.97
CA VAL A 802 36.71 5.63 8.52
C VAL A 802 36.80 6.12 7.07
N ASP A 803 37.96 6.66 6.70
CA ASP A 803 38.26 7.09 5.33
C ASP A 803 38.33 5.87 4.39
N ASP A 804 38.00 6.06 3.10
CA ASP A 804 38.11 5.07 2.02
C ASP A 804 37.28 3.78 2.20
N ALA A 805 36.16 3.88 2.92
CA ALA A 805 35.30 2.74 3.24
C ALA A 805 33.81 2.98 2.97
N TRP A 806 33.45 4.08 2.28
CA TRP A 806 32.07 4.46 1.97
C TRP A 806 31.19 4.67 3.21
N THR A 807 31.81 4.99 4.35
CA THR A 807 31.10 5.16 5.64
C THR A 807 30.77 6.61 5.98
N GLY A 808 30.99 7.53 5.02
CA GLY A 808 30.90 8.97 5.22
C GLY A 808 32.25 9.65 5.51
N GLY A 809 33.34 8.90 5.63
CA GLY A 809 34.68 9.46 5.86
C GLY A 809 34.84 10.18 7.20
N THR A 810 36.05 10.68 7.48
CA THR A 810 36.39 11.36 8.76
C THR A 810 36.53 12.87 8.64
N TRP A 811 36.38 13.43 7.45
CA TRP A 811 36.56 14.85 7.20
C TRP A 811 35.26 15.62 7.38
N LEU A 812 35.33 16.78 8.01
CA LEU A 812 34.19 17.69 8.12
C LEU A 812 33.97 18.32 6.75
N ALA A 813 33.08 17.73 5.97
CA ALA A 813 32.86 18.05 4.57
C ALA A 813 31.45 17.67 4.12
N TRP A 814 31.06 18.22 2.98
CA TRP A 814 29.86 17.81 2.26
C TRP A 814 30.13 17.72 0.77
N GLY A 815 29.27 17.01 0.04
CA GLY A 815 29.44 16.84 -1.39
C GLY A 815 28.20 16.26 -2.08
N THR A 816 27.99 16.65 -3.33
CA THR A 816 26.88 16.16 -4.15
C THR A 816 27.14 14.75 -4.64
N GLN A 817 26.27 13.82 -4.27
CA GLN A 817 26.39 12.38 -4.58
C GLN A 817 27.69 11.73 -4.06
N ASN A 818 28.45 12.42 -3.20
CA ASN A 818 29.68 11.94 -2.60
C ASN A 818 29.38 11.11 -1.35
N ARG A 819 29.77 9.83 -1.33
CA ARG A 819 29.51 8.90 -0.21
C ARG A 819 30.64 8.84 0.82
N GLU A 820 31.74 9.56 0.58
CA GLU A 820 32.92 9.68 1.45
C GLU A 820 32.93 10.99 2.27
N VAL A 821 31.75 11.58 2.44
CA VAL A 821 31.53 12.77 3.27
C VAL A 821 30.36 12.52 4.22
N PRO A 822 30.39 13.09 5.44
CA PRO A 822 29.38 12.80 6.45
C PRO A 822 28.01 13.36 6.07
N LEU A 823 27.96 14.43 5.27
CA LEU A 823 26.74 15.03 4.76
C LEU A 823 26.73 15.03 3.23
N ARG A 824 25.89 14.17 2.64
CA ARG A 824 25.80 13.99 1.19
C ARG A 824 24.56 14.69 0.66
N ARG A 825 24.73 15.55 -0.35
CA ARG A 825 23.59 16.13 -1.08
C ARG A 825 23.12 15.14 -2.13
N ILE A 826 21.89 14.66 -2.02
CA ILE A 826 21.28 13.79 -3.03
C ILE A 826 20.76 14.63 -4.20
N LYS A 827 19.97 15.65 -3.87
CA LYS A 827 19.46 16.69 -4.78
C LYS A 827 19.13 17.94 -3.96
N SER A 828 18.76 19.05 -4.61
CA SER A 828 18.31 20.25 -3.90
C SER A 828 17.20 19.92 -2.91
N GLY A 829 17.35 20.40 -1.67
CA GLY A 829 16.45 20.13 -0.56
C GLY A 829 16.56 18.74 0.05
N ARG A 830 17.33 17.78 -0.50
CA ARG A 830 17.43 16.41 0.04
C ARG A 830 18.87 16.03 0.35
N TRP A 831 19.13 15.81 1.63
CA TRP A 831 20.43 15.52 2.19
C TRP A 831 20.42 14.17 2.91
N GLU A 832 21.59 13.54 2.99
CA GLU A 832 21.80 12.27 3.69
C GLU A 832 22.92 12.48 4.71
N LEU A 833 22.62 12.28 6.00
CA LEU A 833 23.63 12.25 7.06
C LEU A 833 24.08 10.79 7.25
N ARG A 834 25.35 10.54 6.92
CA ARG A 834 25.98 9.21 6.94
C ARG A 834 26.68 8.91 8.27
N ALA A 835 26.98 9.94 9.04
CA ALA A 835 27.59 9.85 10.38
C ALA A 835 26.53 9.56 11.46
N LEU A 836 25.69 8.55 11.25
CA LEU A 836 24.69 8.06 12.21
C LEU A 836 24.69 6.52 12.17
N ASP A 837 24.69 5.88 13.33
CA ASP A 837 24.57 4.42 13.43
C ASP A 837 23.34 3.96 14.25
N GLY A 838 23.04 2.66 14.17
CA GLY A 838 21.80 2.12 14.70
C GLY A 838 21.67 2.12 16.23
N ILE A 839 22.76 2.34 16.97
CA ILE A 839 22.76 2.39 18.45
C ILE A 839 22.51 3.80 19.01
N ALA A 840 22.51 4.82 18.14
CA ALA A 840 22.07 6.17 18.48
C ALA A 840 20.63 6.18 19.00
N ASN A 841 20.37 7.02 20.02
CA ASN A 841 19.00 7.38 20.38
C ASN A 841 18.47 8.28 19.26
N PRO A 842 17.50 7.82 18.44
CA PRO A 842 17.09 8.55 17.26
C PRO A 842 16.42 9.89 17.59
N TYR A 843 15.73 10.02 18.74
CA TYR A 843 15.18 11.31 19.17
C TYR A 843 16.26 12.33 19.46
N LEU A 844 17.30 11.94 20.22
CA LEU A 844 18.40 12.85 20.57
C LEU A 844 19.27 13.17 19.36
N ALA A 845 19.56 12.17 18.52
CA ALA A 845 20.33 12.36 17.30
C ALA A 845 19.64 13.36 16.36
N LEU A 846 18.35 13.17 16.07
CA LEU A 846 17.62 14.08 15.19
C LEU A 846 17.35 15.44 15.85
N ALA A 847 17.10 15.49 17.16
CA ALA A 847 16.98 16.75 17.89
C ALA A 847 18.28 17.57 17.76
N ALA A 848 19.45 16.94 17.90
CA ALA A 848 20.73 17.62 17.76
C ALA A 848 20.94 18.15 16.34
N VAL A 849 20.59 17.36 15.31
CA VAL A 849 20.65 17.81 13.91
C VAL A 849 19.71 18.99 13.65
N ILE A 850 18.46 18.94 14.11
CA ILE A 850 17.50 20.03 13.92
C ILE A 850 17.93 21.27 14.73
N ALA A 851 18.45 21.11 15.94
CA ALA A 851 18.97 22.21 16.75
C ALA A 851 20.14 22.92 16.05
N ALA A 852 21.11 22.16 15.53
CA ALA A 852 22.21 22.72 14.75
C ALA A 852 21.72 23.45 13.49
N GLY A 853 20.74 22.87 12.78
CA GLY A 853 20.12 23.52 11.64
C GLY A 853 19.37 24.81 11.99
N LEU A 854 18.70 24.85 13.15
CA LEU A 854 18.04 26.04 13.69
C LEU A 854 19.06 27.13 14.05
N VAL A 855 20.16 26.76 14.70
CA VAL A 855 21.26 27.70 15.00
C VAL A 855 21.79 28.32 13.69
N GLY A 856 21.98 27.50 12.66
CA GLY A 856 22.36 27.98 11.34
C GLY A 856 21.33 28.98 10.75
N LEU A 857 20.03 28.66 10.84
CA LEU A 857 18.93 29.55 10.43
C LEU A 857 18.86 30.85 11.21
N GLN A 858 19.22 30.85 12.49
CA GLN A 858 19.23 32.04 13.34
C GLN A 858 20.46 32.92 13.10
N SER A 859 21.60 32.31 12.73
CA SER A 859 22.87 33.01 12.54
C SER A 859 22.87 33.97 11.34
N GLY A 860 22.04 33.71 10.33
CA GLY A 860 21.97 34.53 9.11
C GLY A 860 23.26 34.53 8.28
N VAL A 861 24.18 33.59 8.54
CA VAL A 861 25.46 33.48 7.83
C VAL A 861 25.23 32.81 6.47
N ASN A 862 25.37 33.56 5.38
CA ASN A 862 25.06 33.10 4.01
C ASN A 862 26.20 32.36 3.30
N GLU A 863 27.40 32.30 3.90
CA GLU A 863 28.59 31.69 3.31
C GLU A 863 29.24 30.74 4.32
N PHE A 864 29.35 29.46 3.97
CA PHE A 864 30.12 28.46 4.71
C PHE A 864 31.49 28.28 4.08
N ALA A 865 32.49 27.95 4.89
CA ALA A 865 33.85 27.74 4.40
C ALA A 865 33.92 26.53 3.47
N GLU A 866 33.18 25.47 3.79
CA GLU A 866 33.16 24.21 3.06
C GLU A 866 32.38 24.31 1.74
N LEU A 867 33.05 24.00 0.63
CA LEU A 867 32.48 23.96 -0.72
C LEU A 867 32.03 22.55 -1.11
N ASP A 868 31.20 22.45 -2.15
CA ASP A 868 30.76 21.17 -2.72
C ASP A 868 31.97 20.34 -3.18
N LEU A 869 32.24 19.23 -2.50
CA LEU A 869 33.40 18.38 -2.78
C LEU A 869 33.02 17.21 -3.71
N PRO A 870 33.50 17.19 -4.98
CA PRO A 870 33.15 16.13 -5.95
C PRO A 870 34.02 14.87 -5.82
N VAL A 871 35.04 14.87 -4.97
CA VAL A 871 36.02 13.77 -4.83
C VAL A 871 36.13 13.32 -3.38
N ASN A 872 36.71 12.15 -3.14
CA ASN A 872 36.96 11.68 -1.78
C ASN A 872 37.98 12.59 -1.06
N PRO A 873 37.64 13.20 0.10
CA PRO A 873 38.55 14.11 0.80
C PRO A 873 39.88 13.47 1.25
N ALA A 874 39.91 12.16 1.47
CA ALA A 874 41.12 11.43 1.87
C ALA A 874 42.17 11.35 0.74
N THR A 875 41.74 11.42 -0.51
CA THR A 875 42.63 11.37 -1.69
C THR A 875 43.31 12.71 -1.99
N LEU A 876 42.83 13.80 -1.40
CA LEU A 876 43.41 15.12 -1.54
C LEU A 876 44.65 15.29 -0.65
N ASP A 877 45.55 16.18 -1.03
CA ASP A 877 46.56 16.69 -0.11
C ASP A 877 45.96 17.84 0.74
N ASP A 878 46.76 18.38 1.66
CA ASP A 878 46.29 19.43 2.57
C ASP A 878 45.93 20.72 1.82
N GLU A 879 46.61 21.04 0.72
CA GLU A 879 46.26 22.19 -0.11
C GLU A 879 44.94 21.97 -0.84
N GLY A 880 44.75 20.79 -1.43
CA GLY A 880 43.52 20.36 -2.07
C GLY A 880 42.32 20.44 -1.14
N ARG A 881 42.42 19.92 0.08
CA ARG A 881 41.35 20.03 1.10
C ARG A 881 41.05 21.48 1.45
N ARG A 882 42.07 22.31 1.67
CA ARG A 882 41.91 23.74 1.99
C ARG A 882 41.18 24.51 0.89
N ARG A 883 41.34 24.15 -0.39
CA ARG A 883 40.60 24.79 -1.51
C ARG A 883 39.10 24.59 -1.42
N TYR A 884 38.64 23.54 -0.74
CA TYR A 884 37.23 23.27 -0.48
C TYR A 884 36.82 23.66 0.95
N GLY A 885 37.63 24.44 1.68
CA GLY A 885 37.36 24.84 3.06
C GLY A 885 37.54 23.75 4.11
N ILE A 886 37.98 22.56 3.73
CA ILE A 886 38.09 21.40 4.62
C ILE A 886 39.39 21.52 5.41
N VAL A 887 39.28 21.89 6.67
CA VAL A 887 40.43 22.10 7.58
C VAL A 887 40.39 21.27 8.86
N LYS A 888 39.27 20.59 9.11
CA LYS A 888 39.03 19.79 10.32
C LYS A 888 38.55 18.39 9.98
N LYS A 889 38.81 17.47 10.91
CA LYS A 889 38.20 16.14 10.95
C LYS A 889 37.07 16.13 11.97
N MET A 890 36.16 15.18 11.81
CA MET A 890 35.25 14.75 12.87
C MET A 890 36.06 14.10 14.00
N PRO A 891 35.49 14.03 15.22
CA PRO A 891 36.09 13.31 16.35
C PRO A 891 36.44 11.88 15.96
N ALA A 892 37.62 11.41 16.37
CA ALA A 892 38.04 10.03 16.13
C ALA A 892 37.58 9.08 17.25
N ARG A 893 37.02 9.62 18.33
CA ARG A 893 36.61 8.89 19.54
C ARG A 893 35.41 9.57 20.19
N LEU A 894 34.62 8.79 20.94
CA LEU A 894 33.48 9.32 21.68
C LEU A 894 33.89 10.40 22.69
N GLU A 895 35.03 10.24 23.36
CA GLU A 895 35.51 11.22 24.33
C GLU A 895 35.75 12.59 23.70
N GLU A 896 36.28 12.62 22.47
CA GLU A 896 36.50 13.86 21.71
C GLU A 896 35.17 14.51 21.34
N ALA A 897 34.20 13.73 20.84
CA ALA A 897 32.86 14.24 20.52
C ALA A 897 32.13 14.78 21.75
N VAL A 898 32.30 14.14 22.91
CA VAL A 898 31.75 14.64 24.19
C VAL A 898 32.44 15.95 24.63
N GLN A 899 33.75 16.12 24.37
CA GLN A 899 34.42 17.40 24.63
C GLN A 899 33.95 18.49 23.67
N ASP A 900 33.79 18.17 22.38
CA ASP A 900 33.25 19.12 21.40
C ASP A 900 31.83 19.54 21.80
N LEU A 901 30.97 18.60 22.22
CA LEU A 901 29.66 18.92 22.76
C LEU A 901 29.73 19.82 24.00
N LYS A 902 30.62 19.53 24.97
CA LYS A 902 30.81 20.37 26.16
C LYS A 902 31.32 21.77 25.84
N GLY A 903 32.08 21.92 24.75
CA GLY A 903 32.59 23.19 24.25
C GLY A 903 31.58 23.99 23.41
N ASP A 904 30.51 23.35 22.94
CA ASP A 904 29.52 23.92 22.05
C ASP A 904 28.32 24.50 22.82
N GLY A 905 28.55 25.62 23.51
CA GLY A 905 27.52 26.28 24.30
C GLY A 905 26.27 26.68 23.52
N VAL A 906 26.42 26.99 22.23
CA VAL A 906 25.30 27.39 21.35
C VAL A 906 24.41 26.20 21.04
N LEU A 907 25.00 25.05 20.68
CA LEU A 907 24.23 23.82 20.48
C LEU A 907 23.56 23.35 21.78
N ILE A 908 24.25 23.45 22.92
CA ILE A 908 23.69 23.11 24.23
C ILE A 908 22.46 23.96 24.54
N GLU A 909 22.53 25.28 24.32
CA GLU A 909 21.42 26.20 24.53
C GLU A 909 20.23 25.84 23.63
N ALA A 910 20.49 25.56 22.35
CA ALA A 910 19.45 25.19 21.38
C ALA A 910 18.77 23.85 21.70
N LEU A 911 19.53 22.84 22.14
CA LEU A 911 19.00 21.54 22.56
C LEU A 911 18.30 21.57 23.92
N GLY A 912 18.70 22.48 24.79
CA GLY A 912 18.30 22.55 26.19
C GLY A 912 19.32 21.91 27.12
N HIS A 913 19.78 22.70 28.10
CA HIS A 913 20.81 22.31 29.08
C HIS A 913 20.49 21.02 29.84
N GLU A 914 19.23 20.80 30.20
CA GLU A 914 18.80 19.62 30.95
C GLU A 914 18.92 18.33 30.12
N VAL A 915 18.57 18.38 28.82
CA VAL A 915 18.72 17.22 27.91
C VAL A 915 20.18 16.85 27.77
N VAL A 916 21.03 17.84 27.47
CA VAL A 916 22.46 17.60 27.26
C VAL A 916 23.15 17.17 28.55
N GLY A 917 22.87 17.84 29.67
CA GLY A 917 23.42 17.49 30.98
C GLY A 917 23.04 16.07 31.40
N THR A 918 21.76 15.69 31.22
CA THR A 918 21.28 14.34 31.48
C THR A 918 22.00 13.32 30.60
N TRP A 919 22.10 13.60 29.29
CA TRP A 919 22.78 12.71 28.35
C TRP A 919 24.24 12.49 28.70
N ILE A 920 24.99 13.55 29.03
CA ILE A 920 26.41 13.46 29.41
C ILE A 920 26.57 12.53 30.62
N VAL A 921 25.79 12.74 31.70
CA VAL A 921 25.92 11.93 32.91
C VAL A 921 25.56 10.45 32.65
N MET A 922 24.50 10.20 31.88
CA MET A 922 24.11 8.84 31.49
C MET A 922 25.21 8.18 30.66
N LYS A 923 25.72 8.87 29.63
CA LYS A 923 26.75 8.36 28.72
C LYS A 923 28.08 8.10 29.44
N GLU A 924 28.52 9.01 30.31
CA GLU A 924 29.72 8.80 31.12
C GLU A 924 29.59 7.58 32.05
N SER A 925 28.39 7.34 32.57
CA SER A 925 28.09 6.18 33.41
C SER A 925 28.08 4.87 32.61
N GLU A 926 27.44 4.85 31.45
CA GLU A 926 27.48 3.73 30.50
C GLU A 926 28.93 3.42 30.09
N GLN A 927 29.71 4.44 29.74
CA GLN A 927 31.10 4.27 29.33
C GLN A 927 31.98 3.73 30.46
N ARG A 928 31.73 4.09 31.73
CA ARG A 928 32.42 3.47 32.87
C ARG A 928 32.10 1.97 32.93
N MET A 929 30.83 1.60 32.85
CA MET A 929 30.40 0.20 32.84
C MET A 929 31.01 -0.58 31.67
N LEU A 930 30.94 -0.06 30.44
CA LEU A 930 31.46 -0.74 29.26
C LEU A 930 32.99 -0.87 29.25
N ARG A 931 33.72 0.05 29.91
CA ARG A 931 35.19 -0.05 30.05
C ARG A 931 35.64 -1.12 31.03
N GLU A 932 34.78 -1.53 31.95
CA GLU A 932 35.06 -2.63 32.87
C GLU A 932 34.96 -4.00 32.19
N MET A 933 34.28 -4.08 31.03
CA MET A 933 34.13 -5.29 30.23
C MET A 933 35.36 -5.53 29.32
N GLY A 934 35.73 -6.81 29.15
CA GLY A 934 36.68 -7.19 28.11
C GLY A 934 36.14 -6.91 26.70
N GLU A 935 37.00 -6.82 25.69
CA GLU A 935 36.57 -6.47 24.32
C GLU A 935 35.51 -7.44 23.75
N ALA A 936 35.73 -8.75 23.91
CA ALA A 936 34.78 -9.77 23.46
C ALA A 936 33.46 -9.72 24.24
N GLU A 937 33.52 -9.50 25.55
CA GLU A 937 32.34 -9.36 26.41
C GLU A 937 31.53 -8.13 26.04
N ARG A 938 32.19 -6.97 25.87
CA ARG A 938 31.56 -5.72 25.46
C ARG A 938 30.88 -5.85 24.09
N ARG A 939 31.54 -6.50 23.13
CA ARG A 939 30.95 -6.77 21.82
C ARG A 939 29.68 -7.60 21.94
N VAL A 940 29.72 -8.73 22.68
CA VAL A 940 28.54 -9.57 22.91
C VAL A 940 27.45 -8.78 23.64
N TRP A 941 27.80 -7.97 24.64
CA TRP A 941 26.89 -7.13 25.39
C TRP A 941 26.10 -6.16 24.49
N LEU A 942 26.80 -5.51 23.56
CA LEU A 942 26.21 -4.58 22.59
C LEU A 942 25.36 -5.33 21.55
N ILE A 943 25.85 -6.46 21.02
CA ILE A 943 25.09 -7.31 20.08
C ILE A 943 23.76 -7.74 20.69
N GLU A 944 23.72 -8.09 21.98
CA GLU A 944 22.52 -8.56 22.66
C GLU A 944 21.50 -7.45 23.00
N ARG A 945 21.91 -6.18 22.95
CA ARG A 945 21.06 -5.04 23.32
C ARG A 945 20.59 -4.21 22.14
N TYR A 946 21.43 -4.10 21.12
CA TYR A 946 21.15 -3.33 19.93
C TYR A 946 21.05 -4.20 18.69
#